data_AF-A0A7N5JWM2-F1
#
_entry.id   AF-A0A7N5JWM2-F1
#
_cell.length_a   1.000
_cell.length_b   1.000
_cell.length_c   1.000
_cell.angle_alpha   90.00
_cell.angle_beta   90.00
_cell.angle_gamma   90.00
#
_symmetry.space_group_name_H-M   'P 1'
#
loop_
_entity.id
_entity.type
_entity.pdbx_description
1 polymer ?
#
loop_
_entity_poly.entity_id
_entity_poly.type
_entity_poly.pdbx_seq_one_letter_code
_entity_poly.pdbx_strand_id
1 'polypeptide(L)'
;MEPELTHPLCQCVLPIVQPQGRPDPRYPDTHTYTPHTDTQTRARRGKGFKEFAVSCVEKSTGSNVGEKVSSRRAPRPSLRAAHPAMPGDAHNTPLRSGPFRKDASPPAPEPSSSRADPGSQCHVTSAPDHEPEPQPLGEEGQIARESGSLVTAPSVLCAMVALWALALALATGLATAGPPNIVLIFADDLGYGDLGSYGHPSSTTPNLDQLAAGGLRFTDFYVPVSLCTPSRAALLTGRLPVRMGLYPGVLEPSSQGGLPLEEVTLAEVLAARGYLTGIAGKWHLGVGPEGAFLPPHQGFHRFLGIPYSHDQGPCQNLTCFPPSTPCDGSCDQGLVPIPLLANLSVEAQPPWLPGLEARYVAFARDLMADAQRQGRPFFLYYASHHTHYPQFGGQSFSGRSGRGPFGDSLMELDAAVGALMTAVGDLGLLGETLVIFTADNGPETMRMSHGGCSGLLRCGKGTTFEGGVREPALAFWPGHIAPGVTHELASSLDILPTLAALTGAPLPNVTLDGVDLSPLLLGTGKSPRQSLFFYSAYPDEVHGVFAVRSGKYKAHFFTQGSIHSDTTPDPACHASNPLTAHEPPLLFDLSEDPGENYNLLGGMAEVAPEAMQALKQLQLLKAQFDASVTFSPSQMARGEDPALQICCQPGCTPRPSCCHCPEPQA
;
A
#
# COMPACT_ATOMS: atom_id res chain seq x y z
N MET A 1 -41.63 15.27 48.38
CA MET A 1 -40.22 14.85 48.54
C MET A 1 -39.72 14.59 47.13
N GLU A 2 -38.60 15.20 46.75
CA GLU A 2 -37.78 14.81 45.58
C GLU A 2 -36.99 13.51 45.90
N PRO A 3 -36.25 12.88 44.95
CA PRO A 3 -36.02 13.20 43.53
C PRO A 3 -36.69 12.13 42.60
N GLU A 4 -36.33 11.80 41.35
CA GLU A 4 -35.24 12.19 40.42
C GLU A 4 -35.73 12.00 38.97
N LEU A 5 -35.84 13.06 38.15
CA LEU A 5 -34.89 13.49 37.09
C LEU A 5 -34.48 12.45 36.05
N THR A 6 -35.20 12.46 34.92
CA THR A 6 -34.74 11.95 33.62
C THR A 6 -34.03 13.04 32.83
N HIS A 7 -32.82 12.78 32.31
CA HIS A 7 -32.12 13.69 31.39
C HIS A 7 -32.24 13.25 29.92
N PRO A 8 -32.57 14.16 28.99
CA PRO A 8 -32.69 13.86 27.56
C PRO A 8 -31.42 14.17 26.74
N LEU A 9 -31.46 13.76 25.48
CA LEU A 9 -30.44 13.94 24.44
C LEU A 9 -29.98 15.40 24.26
N CYS A 10 -28.67 15.62 24.17
CA CYS A 10 -28.09 16.90 23.71
C CYS A 10 -28.06 16.97 22.18
N GLN A 11 -28.83 17.92 21.61
CA GLN A 11 -28.58 18.47 20.27
C GLN A 11 -27.74 19.75 20.41
N CYS A 12 -26.59 19.83 19.74
CA CYS A 12 -25.83 21.07 19.66
C CYS A 12 -26.41 21.98 18.55
N VAL A 13 -26.75 23.21 18.91
CA VAL A 13 -27.32 24.22 18.02
C VAL A 13 -26.21 25.02 17.34
N LEU A 14 -26.22 25.06 16.01
CA LEU A 14 -25.41 25.99 15.21
C LEU A 14 -26.13 27.34 15.08
N PRO A 15 -25.46 28.49 15.28
CA PRO A 15 -26.05 29.79 15.01
C PRO A 15 -26.08 30.09 13.51
N ILE A 16 -27.28 30.22 12.95
CA ILE A 16 -27.49 30.70 11.58
C ILE A 16 -27.42 32.23 11.57
N VAL A 17 -26.49 32.80 10.79
CA VAL A 17 -26.44 34.24 10.49
C VAL A 17 -27.07 34.48 9.12
N GLN A 18 -28.16 35.27 9.07
CA GLN A 18 -28.74 35.72 7.80
C GLN A 18 -28.09 37.02 7.29
N PRO A 19 -27.99 37.22 5.97
CA PRO A 19 -27.42 38.43 5.38
C PRO A 19 -28.47 39.55 5.22
N GLN A 20 -28.06 40.81 5.41
CA GLN A 20 -28.83 41.98 4.98
C GLN A 20 -27.95 43.07 4.34
N GLY A 21 -28.42 43.58 3.20
CA GLY A 21 -28.32 45.00 2.82
C GLY A 21 -26.99 45.52 2.21
N ARG A 22 -27.03 45.82 0.90
CA ARG A 22 -26.15 46.86 0.31
C ARG A 22 -26.60 48.26 0.75
N PRO A 23 -25.71 49.28 0.66
CA PRO A 23 -25.92 50.25 -0.43
C PRO A 23 -24.62 50.78 -1.09
N ASP A 24 -24.79 51.33 -2.30
CA ASP A 24 -23.85 52.20 -3.05
C ASP A 24 -24.55 53.57 -3.21
N PRO A 25 -23.86 54.73 -3.07
CA PRO A 25 -23.45 55.50 -4.26
C PRO A 25 -22.21 56.42 -4.15
N ARG A 26 -21.39 56.41 -5.22
CA ARG A 26 -20.79 57.58 -5.97
C ARG A 26 -19.91 58.67 -5.29
N TYR A 27 -18.71 58.84 -5.87
CA TYR A 27 -17.90 60.06 -6.18
C TYR A 27 -18.30 61.47 -5.66
N PRO A 28 -17.32 62.34 -5.32
CA PRO A 28 -16.74 63.25 -6.36
C PRO A 28 -15.22 63.56 -6.26
N ASP A 29 -14.76 64.35 -7.25
CA ASP A 29 -13.36 64.64 -7.62
C ASP A 29 -12.64 65.82 -6.91
N THR A 30 -11.33 65.94 -7.21
CA THR A 30 -10.47 67.16 -7.22
C THR A 30 -10.15 67.89 -5.90
N HIS A 31 -8.85 68.02 -5.58
CA HIS A 31 -8.06 69.21 -5.98
C HIS A 31 -6.55 69.13 -5.64
N THR A 32 -5.77 69.82 -6.47
CA THR A 32 -4.31 70.08 -6.42
C THR A 32 -3.91 71.16 -5.40
N TYR A 33 -2.75 71.04 -4.71
CA TYR A 33 -1.59 71.97 -4.81
C TYR A 33 -0.41 71.59 -3.88
N THR A 34 0.82 71.86 -4.33
CA THR A 34 2.10 71.89 -3.55
C THR A 34 2.40 73.35 -3.10
N PRO A 35 3.60 73.84 -2.68
CA PRO A 35 4.93 73.22 -2.38
C PRO A 35 5.67 73.79 -1.12
N HIS A 36 6.97 73.44 -0.95
CA HIS A 36 8.05 74.16 -0.21
C HIS A 36 8.07 74.12 1.35
N THR A 37 9.22 74.14 2.08
CA THR A 37 10.68 74.31 1.74
C THR A 37 11.60 73.74 2.85
N ASP A 38 12.83 73.31 2.49
CA ASP A 38 14.17 73.54 3.12
C ASP A 38 14.36 73.74 4.66
N THR A 39 15.46 73.35 5.35
CA THR A 39 16.86 73.00 4.95
C THR A 39 17.72 72.35 6.10
N GLN A 40 18.94 71.87 5.76
CA GLN A 40 20.13 71.58 6.61
C GLN A 40 20.13 70.28 7.49
N THR A 41 21.25 69.52 7.70
CA THR A 41 22.69 69.75 7.41
C THR A 41 23.49 68.44 7.09
N ARG A 42 24.70 68.57 6.50
CA ARG A 42 25.71 67.51 6.16
C ARG A 42 26.14 66.61 7.35
N ALA A 43 26.64 65.36 7.21
CA ALA A 43 27.85 65.00 6.45
C ALA A 43 28.20 63.48 6.28
N ARG A 44 28.71 63.13 5.07
CA ARG A 44 29.83 62.19 4.72
C ARG A 44 29.71 60.64 4.82
N ARG A 45 29.99 60.04 3.64
CA ARG A 45 30.53 58.68 3.33
C ARG A 45 29.55 57.49 3.53
N GLY A 46 29.39 56.56 2.58
CA GLY A 46 29.98 56.46 1.24
C GLY A 46 29.34 55.38 0.36
N LYS A 47 29.79 55.31 -0.92
CA LYS A 47 29.51 54.33 -2.00
C LYS A 47 28.74 53.04 -1.58
N GLY A 48 27.67 52.59 -2.24
CA GLY A 48 27.11 52.98 -3.55
C GLY A 48 27.15 51.81 -4.53
N PHE A 49 26.05 51.07 -4.63
CA PHE A 49 25.75 50.09 -5.69
C PHE A 49 24.24 50.09 -5.95
N LYS A 50 23.87 50.09 -7.23
CA LYS A 50 22.53 49.74 -7.71
C LYS A 50 22.69 48.88 -8.96
N GLU A 51 21.86 47.84 -9.05
CA GLU A 51 21.31 47.18 -10.24
C GLU A 51 22.11 47.26 -11.55
N PHE A 52 22.38 46.09 -12.15
CA PHE A 52 22.09 45.90 -13.58
C PHE A 52 21.68 44.45 -13.86
N ALA A 53 20.71 44.30 -14.78
CA ALA A 53 20.25 43.02 -15.29
C ALA A 53 21.29 42.38 -16.23
N VAL A 54 21.20 41.06 -16.42
CA VAL A 54 22.03 40.31 -17.37
C VAL A 54 21.14 39.62 -18.40
N SER A 55 21.44 39.86 -19.67
CA SER A 55 20.93 39.11 -20.82
C SER A 55 22.08 38.28 -21.41
N CYS A 56 21.79 37.07 -21.89
CA CYS A 56 22.78 36.15 -22.44
C CYS A 56 23.06 36.42 -23.92
N VAL A 57 24.35 36.46 -24.31
CA VAL A 57 24.84 36.11 -25.67
C VAL A 57 26.22 35.43 -25.54
N GLU A 58 26.49 34.51 -26.47
CA GLU A 58 27.65 33.62 -26.56
C GLU A 58 29.03 34.29 -26.78
N LYS A 59 30.11 33.50 -26.63
CA LYS A 59 31.44 33.77 -27.20
C LYS A 59 32.08 32.50 -27.76
N SER A 60 32.80 32.66 -28.87
CA SER A 60 33.57 31.61 -29.56
C SER A 60 34.99 32.06 -29.91
N THR A 61 35.95 31.12 -29.84
CA THR A 61 37.30 31.08 -30.43
C THR A 61 37.80 29.63 -30.22
N GLY A 62 38.14 28.76 -31.19
CA GLY A 62 39.21 28.84 -32.22
C GLY A 62 40.39 27.94 -31.77
N SER A 63 41.06 27.08 -32.55
CA SER A 63 41.13 26.85 -34.02
C SER A 63 41.80 25.46 -34.34
N ASN A 64 41.91 25.10 -35.64
CA ASN A 64 42.82 24.11 -36.31
C ASN A 64 42.38 22.61 -36.40
N VAL A 65 42.59 21.84 -37.49
CA VAL A 65 43.11 22.01 -38.88
C VAL A 65 42.47 20.93 -39.82
N GLY A 66 42.20 21.26 -41.10
CA GLY A 66 42.20 20.34 -42.28
C GLY A 66 41.13 19.20 -42.35
N GLU A 67 40.60 18.77 -43.51
CA GLU A 67 40.93 19.00 -44.92
C GLU A 67 39.65 18.92 -45.82
N LYS A 68 39.73 19.30 -47.10
CA LYS A 68 38.58 19.52 -48.02
C LYS A 68 38.29 18.32 -48.95
N VAL A 69 37.01 18.04 -49.24
CA VAL A 69 36.49 17.81 -50.63
C VAL A 69 35.04 18.31 -50.77
N SER A 70 34.68 18.86 -51.93
CA SER A 70 33.31 19.18 -52.36
C SER A 70 33.15 18.87 -53.86
N SER A 71 31.97 18.73 -54.49
CA SER A 71 30.56 18.87 -54.07
C SER A 71 29.67 18.08 -55.09
N ARG A 72 28.32 18.05 -55.05
CA ARG A 72 27.41 19.06 -55.68
C ARG A 72 25.92 18.66 -55.50
N ARG A 73 25.04 19.63 -55.80
CA ARG A 73 23.57 19.62 -55.69
C ARG A 73 22.83 18.58 -56.58
N ALA A 74 21.74 18.01 -56.03
CA ALA A 74 20.31 18.03 -56.44
C ALA A 74 19.92 18.35 -57.92
N PRO A 75 18.77 17.87 -58.48
CA PRO A 75 17.48 17.68 -57.79
C PRO A 75 16.58 16.47 -58.18
N ARG A 76 15.35 16.43 -57.62
CA ARG A 76 14.25 15.45 -57.81
C ARG A 76 13.74 15.37 -59.27
N PRO A 77 12.90 14.35 -59.59
CA PRO A 77 11.48 14.65 -59.76
C PRO A 77 10.49 13.65 -59.12
N SER A 78 9.22 14.06 -59.05
CA SER A 78 8.05 13.29 -58.61
C SER A 78 7.19 12.82 -59.80
N LEU A 79 6.50 11.68 -59.70
CA LEU A 79 5.42 11.30 -60.63
C LEU A 79 4.29 10.50 -59.94
N ARG A 80 3.06 10.63 -60.48
CA ARG A 80 1.80 9.96 -60.06
C ARG A 80 1.37 8.93 -61.12
N ALA A 81 0.72 7.83 -60.70
CA ALA A 81 -0.37 7.07 -61.36
C ALA A 81 -0.52 5.71 -60.61
N ALA A 82 -1.66 5.20 -60.11
CA ALA A 82 -3.03 5.00 -60.63
C ALA A 82 -3.29 3.54 -61.12
N HIS A 83 -4.40 2.96 -60.63
CA HIS A 83 -4.93 1.58 -60.74
C HIS A 83 -5.04 0.96 -62.17
N PRO A 84 -5.20 -0.38 -62.31
CA PRO A 84 -6.53 -1.07 -62.23
C PRO A 84 -6.53 -2.44 -61.48
N ALA A 85 -7.63 -3.19 -61.56
CA ALA A 85 -7.98 -4.35 -60.70
C ALA A 85 -8.50 -5.60 -61.48
N MET A 86 -8.97 -6.64 -60.73
CA MET A 86 -9.81 -7.81 -61.13
C MET A 86 -9.09 -9.05 -61.72
N PRO A 87 -9.72 -10.27 -61.78
CA PRO A 87 -10.50 -10.99 -60.74
C PRO A 87 -10.31 -12.56 -60.75
N GLY A 88 -11.06 -13.29 -59.90
CA GLY A 88 -11.32 -14.75 -59.99
C GLY A 88 -11.32 -15.43 -58.60
N ASP A 89 -12.44 -15.79 -57.98
CA ASP A 89 -13.35 -16.94 -58.23
C ASP A 89 -12.68 -18.33 -58.11
N ALA A 90 -13.28 -19.37 -57.51
CA ALA A 90 -14.41 -19.53 -56.58
C ALA A 90 -14.42 -21.01 -56.11
N HIS A 91 -15.06 -21.37 -54.98
CA HIS A 91 -15.86 -22.61 -54.86
C HIS A 91 -16.66 -22.74 -53.53
N ASN A 92 -17.95 -23.03 -53.69
CA ASN A 92 -18.91 -23.48 -52.66
C ASN A 92 -18.51 -24.86 -52.06
N THR A 93 -19.08 -25.39 -50.96
CA THR A 93 -20.51 -25.50 -50.58
C THR A 93 -20.66 -25.90 -49.08
N PRO A 94 -21.86 -25.82 -48.46
CA PRO A 94 -22.02 -25.77 -46.98
C PRO A 94 -22.50 -27.08 -46.32
N LEU A 95 -22.46 -27.12 -44.98
CA LEU A 95 -23.18 -28.12 -44.17
C LEU A 95 -23.99 -27.51 -43.01
N ARG A 96 -25.32 -27.52 -43.22
CA ARG A 96 -26.43 -27.74 -42.27
C ARG A 96 -26.44 -27.03 -40.91
N SER A 97 -27.42 -26.13 -40.80
CA SER A 97 -28.12 -25.82 -39.55
C SER A 97 -29.01 -26.98 -39.07
N GLY A 98 -29.21 -27.05 -37.75
CA GLY A 98 -30.19 -27.91 -37.06
C GLY A 98 -30.56 -27.26 -35.72
N PRO A 99 -31.83 -27.24 -35.29
CA PRO A 99 -32.30 -26.33 -34.25
C PRO A 99 -32.22 -26.91 -32.84
N PHE A 100 -31.87 -26.08 -31.85
CA PHE A 100 -32.22 -26.34 -30.45
C PHE A 100 -33.38 -25.44 -30.02
N ARG A 101 -34.37 -26.05 -29.36
CA ARG A 101 -35.59 -25.39 -28.88
C ARG A 101 -35.36 -24.67 -27.56
N LYS A 102 -36.22 -23.67 -27.32
CA LYS A 102 -36.52 -23.13 -26.00
C LYS A 102 -37.03 -24.23 -25.05
N ASP A 103 -36.79 -24.01 -23.76
CA ASP A 103 -37.55 -24.39 -22.55
C ASP A 103 -36.53 -24.57 -21.40
N ALA A 104 -36.74 -24.21 -20.13
CA ALA A 104 -37.65 -23.26 -19.47
C ALA A 104 -37.09 -23.03 -18.03
N SER A 105 -37.28 -21.85 -17.43
CA SER A 105 -37.00 -21.65 -15.98
C SER A 105 -37.96 -22.49 -15.12
N PRO A 106 -37.61 -22.87 -13.87
CA PRO A 106 -38.21 -22.20 -12.70
C PRO A 106 -37.23 -22.16 -11.47
N PRO A 107 -37.65 -21.89 -10.21
CA PRO A 107 -37.62 -20.52 -9.68
C PRO A 107 -36.94 -20.37 -8.29
N ALA A 108 -36.83 -19.13 -7.81
CA ALA A 108 -36.40 -18.79 -6.45
C ALA A 108 -37.51 -19.01 -5.39
N PRO A 109 -37.17 -19.22 -4.11
CA PRO A 109 -38.11 -19.19 -2.99
C PRO A 109 -38.10 -17.83 -2.25
N GLU A 110 -39.28 -17.36 -1.85
CA GLU A 110 -39.47 -16.28 -0.86
C GLU A 110 -40.63 -16.66 0.10
N PRO A 111 -40.82 -15.96 1.23
CA PRO A 111 -40.97 -16.63 2.53
C PRO A 111 -42.40 -16.90 2.99
N SER A 112 -42.55 -17.86 3.92
CA SER A 112 -43.78 -18.10 4.68
C SER A 112 -43.68 -17.53 6.10
N SER A 113 -44.72 -16.80 6.50
CA SER A 113 -44.91 -16.29 7.86
C SER A 113 -45.88 -17.18 8.65
N SER A 114 -45.67 -17.29 9.97
CA SER A 114 -46.76 -17.63 10.89
C SER A 114 -46.49 -17.08 12.30
N ARG A 115 -47.42 -16.28 12.80
CA ARG A 115 -47.49 -15.79 14.20
C ARG A 115 -47.84 -16.93 15.16
N ALA A 116 -47.35 -16.87 16.40
CA ALA A 116 -48.17 -16.92 17.61
C ALA A 116 -47.36 -16.60 18.89
N ASP A 117 -47.63 -15.45 19.49
CA ASP A 117 -47.50 -15.19 20.95
C ASP A 117 -48.77 -15.80 21.64
N PRO A 118 -48.94 -15.86 22.99
CA PRO A 118 -48.26 -15.09 24.03
C PRO A 118 -47.85 -15.85 25.32
N GLY A 119 -47.14 -15.18 26.24
CA GLY A 119 -47.35 -15.47 27.69
C GLY A 119 -46.24 -15.18 28.69
N SER A 120 -46.22 -13.94 29.21
CA SER A 120 -46.03 -13.60 30.64
C SER A 120 -44.76 -13.98 31.43
N GLN A 121 -44.15 -12.90 31.95
CA GLN A 121 -43.68 -12.69 33.34
C GLN A 121 -42.27 -13.14 33.77
N CYS A 122 -41.47 -12.13 34.07
CA CYS A 122 -40.26 -12.20 34.87
C CYS A 122 -40.58 -12.45 36.35
N HIS A 123 -39.67 -13.11 37.08
CA HIS A 123 -39.30 -12.68 38.43
C HIS A 123 -37.88 -13.12 38.79
N VAL A 124 -37.09 -12.18 39.32
CA VAL A 124 -35.81 -12.41 39.98
C VAL A 124 -36.00 -12.09 41.46
N THR A 125 -35.60 -12.98 42.37
CA THR A 125 -35.37 -12.66 43.80
C THR A 125 -34.30 -13.56 44.42
N SER A 126 -33.20 -12.91 44.85
CA SER A 126 -32.42 -13.14 46.10
C SER A 126 -32.12 -14.55 46.63
N ALA A 127 -30.84 -14.78 46.93
CA ALA A 127 -30.35 -15.76 47.92
C ALA A 127 -30.80 -15.39 49.36
N PRO A 128 -30.62 -16.28 50.36
CA PRO A 128 -29.35 -16.24 51.10
C PRO A 128 -28.77 -17.59 51.57
N ASP A 129 -27.49 -17.52 51.93
CA ASP A 129 -26.64 -18.33 52.82
C ASP A 129 -27.25 -19.49 53.65
N HIS A 130 -26.56 -20.64 53.64
CA HIS A 130 -26.10 -21.29 54.88
C HIS A 130 -25.05 -22.40 54.63
N GLU A 131 -23.86 -22.26 55.23
CA GLU A 131 -22.98 -23.41 55.57
C GLU A 131 -23.54 -24.15 56.80
N PRO A 132 -23.13 -25.43 56.99
CA PRO A 132 -22.31 -25.70 58.18
C PRO A 132 -21.17 -26.73 58.00
N GLU A 133 -20.10 -26.54 58.77
CA GLU A 133 -19.00 -27.50 59.02
C GLU A 133 -19.12 -28.07 60.48
N PRO A 134 -18.20 -28.92 61.04
CA PRO A 134 -18.46 -30.35 61.18
C PRO A 134 -18.36 -30.90 62.65
N GLN A 135 -18.11 -32.23 62.78
CA GLN A 135 -17.65 -33.02 63.96
C GLN A 135 -18.72 -33.75 64.81
N PRO A 136 -18.36 -34.77 65.64
CA PRO A 136 -17.49 -35.94 65.37
C PRO A 136 -17.99 -37.28 66.01
N LEU A 137 -17.11 -38.31 66.00
CA LEU A 137 -17.05 -39.54 66.85
C LEU A 137 -17.83 -40.81 66.40
N GLY A 138 -17.15 -41.96 66.54
CA GLY A 138 -17.72 -43.30 66.36
C GLY A 138 -16.71 -44.39 65.99
N GLU A 139 -15.78 -44.76 66.89
CA GLU A 139 -15.04 -46.03 66.76
C GLU A 139 -15.95 -47.22 67.07
N GLU A 140 -15.95 -48.25 66.25
CA GLU A 140 -16.09 -49.64 66.71
C GLU A 140 -15.44 -50.60 65.70
N GLY A 141 -14.55 -51.47 66.18
CA GLY A 141 -13.82 -52.42 65.33
C GLY A 141 -14.40 -53.82 65.39
N GLN A 142 -14.34 -54.57 64.29
CA GLN A 142 -14.52 -56.02 64.30
C GLN A 142 -13.55 -56.75 63.36
N ILE A 143 -12.90 -57.76 63.91
CA ILE A 143 -11.95 -58.65 63.23
C ILE A 143 -12.73 -59.86 62.70
N ALA A 144 -12.64 -60.17 61.40
CA ALA A 144 -12.75 -61.56 60.94
C ALA A 144 -12.31 -61.79 59.47
N ARG A 145 -11.31 -62.66 59.32
CA ARG A 145 -11.17 -63.70 58.28
C ARG A 145 -10.95 -63.27 56.82
N GLU A 146 -9.71 -63.45 56.40
CA GLU A 146 -9.36 -63.78 55.02
C GLU A 146 -10.20 -64.94 54.49
N SER A 147 -10.73 -64.78 53.27
CA SER A 147 -11.09 -65.90 52.40
C SER A 147 -10.71 -65.51 50.98
N GLY A 148 -9.75 -66.22 50.40
CA GLY A 148 -9.24 -65.91 49.07
C GLY A 148 -10.30 -66.20 48.00
N SER A 149 -10.67 -65.19 47.22
CA SER A 149 -11.37 -65.36 45.95
C SER A 149 -10.49 -64.86 44.82
N LEU A 150 -10.17 -65.78 43.91
CA LEU A 150 -9.31 -65.54 42.76
C LEU A 150 -10.09 -64.70 41.73
N VAL A 151 -9.99 -63.38 41.81
CA VAL A 151 -10.57 -62.48 40.81
C VAL A 151 -9.75 -62.61 39.52
N THR A 152 -10.27 -63.43 38.59
CA THR A 152 -9.79 -63.48 37.21
C THR A 152 -9.76 -62.08 36.61
N ALA A 153 -8.69 -61.73 35.89
CA ALA A 153 -8.41 -60.34 35.50
C ALA A 153 -8.63 -60.05 34.00
N PRO A 154 -9.87 -59.71 33.56
CA PRO A 154 -10.11 -59.02 32.30
C PRO A 154 -10.10 -57.48 32.46
N SER A 155 -10.33 -56.98 33.67
CA SER A 155 -10.58 -55.55 33.97
C SER A 155 -9.34 -54.65 33.81
N VAL A 156 -8.14 -55.16 34.14
CA VAL A 156 -6.89 -54.38 34.02
C VAL A 156 -6.50 -54.16 32.56
N LEU A 157 -6.82 -55.11 31.67
CA LEU A 157 -6.49 -55.01 30.24
C LEU A 157 -7.38 -53.97 29.53
N CYS A 158 -8.69 -53.94 29.83
CA CYS A 158 -9.57 -52.89 29.32
C CYS A 158 -9.19 -51.49 29.82
N ALA A 159 -8.78 -51.34 31.09
CA ALA A 159 -8.31 -50.07 31.63
C ALA A 159 -7.04 -49.58 30.91
N MET A 160 -6.06 -50.47 30.66
CA MET A 160 -4.86 -50.13 29.91
C MET A 160 -5.17 -49.76 28.45
N VAL A 161 -6.07 -50.46 27.77
CA VAL A 161 -6.48 -50.11 26.39
C VAL A 161 -7.20 -48.76 26.35
N ALA A 162 -8.05 -48.44 27.32
CA ALA A 162 -8.70 -47.13 27.40
C ALA A 162 -7.70 -45.99 27.67
N LEU A 163 -6.72 -46.20 28.56
CA LEU A 163 -5.65 -45.23 28.81
C LEU A 163 -4.73 -45.06 27.57
N TRP A 164 -4.41 -46.14 26.85
CA TRP A 164 -3.66 -46.04 25.60
C TRP A 164 -4.44 -45.34 24.49
N ALA A 165 -5.75 -45.59 24.35
CA ALA A 165 -6.60 -44.90 23.40
C ALA A 165 -6.75 -43.40 23.73
N LEU A 166 -6.86 -43.06 25.02
CA LEU A 166 -6.89 -41.67 25.49
C LEU A 166 -5.54 -40.97 25.28
N ALA A 167 -4.42 -41.66 25.52
CA ALA A 167 -3.08 -41.16 25.22
C ALA A 167 -2.84 -40.97 23.71
N LEU A 168 -3.37 -41.87 22.86
CA LEU A 168 -3.33 -41.71 21.40
C LEU A 168 -4.20 -40.53 20.95
N ALA A 169 -5.39 -40.35 21.53
CA ALA A 169 -6.28 -39.22 21.25
C ALA A 169 -5.67 -37.87 21.69
N LEU A 170 -4.99 -37.84 22.83
CA LEU A 170 -4.22 -36.68 23.30
C LEU A 170 -2.99 -36.42 22.42
N ALA A 171 -2.31 -37.46 21.93
CA ALA A 171 -1.19 -37.33 20.99
C ALA A 171 -1.64 -36.81 19.61
N THR A 172 -2.84 -37.18 19.14
CA THR A 172 -3.43 -36.61 17.91
C THR A 172 -3.89 -35.16 18.06
N GLY A 173 -4.01 -34.64 19.29
CA GLY A 173 -4.31 -33.23 19.57
C GLY A 173 -3.10 -32.29 19.49
N LEU A 174 -1.89 -32.84 19.40
CA LEU A 174 -0.64 -32.10 19.18
C LEU A 174 -0.17 -32.28 17.73
N ALA A 175 -1.03 -31.89 16.78
CA ALA A 175 -0.53 -31.47 15.48
C ALA A 175 0.46 -30.31 15.74
N THR A 176 1.75 -30.53 15.48
CA THR A 176 2.72 -29.44 15.49
C THR A 176 2.27 -28.44 14.44
N ALA A 177 1.73 -27.30 14.88
CA ALA A 177 1.14 -26.31 14.00
C ALA A 177 2.14 -25.98 12.88
N GLY A 178 1.71 -26.17 11.63
CA GLY A 178 2.52 -25.82 10.48
C GLY A 178 2.82 -24.32 10.49
N PRO A 179 3.88 -23.87 9.81
CA PRO A 179 4.10 -22.44 9.65
C PRO A 179 2.91 -21.85 8.88
N PRO A 180 2.40 -20.67 9.25
CA PRO A 180 1.12 -20.16 8.78
C PRO A 180 1.11 -19.88 7.28
N ASN A 181 -0.05 -20.00 6.63
CA ASN A 181 -0.27 -19.40 5.33
C ASN A 181 -0.20 -17.87 5.45
N ILE A 182 0.27 -17.19 4.41
CA ILE A 182 0.48 -15.73 4.43
C ILE A 182 -0.23 -15.10 3.23
N VAL A 183 -1.09 -14.12 3.48
CA VAL A 183 -1.62 -13.20 2.47
C VAL A 183 -1.14 -11.79 2.81
N LEU A 184 -0.30 -11.21 1.95
CA LEU A 184 0.19 -9.84 2.06
C LEU A 184 -0.46 -8.99 0.96
N ILE A 185 -1.41 -8.15 1.34
CA ILE A 185 -2.13 -7.23 0.46
C ILE A 185 -1.45 -5.87 0.52
N PHE A 186 -1.06 -5.35 -0.64
CA PHE A 186 -0.30 -4.10 -0.76
C PHE A 186 -0.96 -3.21 -1.82
N ALA A 187 -1.65 -2.18 -1.34
CA ALA A 187 -2.32 -1.17 -2.16
C ALA A 187 -1.32 -0.15 -2.74
N ASP A 188 -1.78 0.61 -3.72
CA ASP A 188 -0.99 1.55 -4.52
C ASP A 188 -1.57 2.97 -4.36
N ASP A 189 -0.76 3.96 -3.95
CA ASP A 189 -1.18 5.36 -3.70
C ASP A 189 -2.37 5.55 -2.72
N LEU A 190 -2.57 4.64 -1.76
CA LEU A 190 -3.67 4.68 -0.80
C LEU A 190 -3.24 5.38 0.50
N GLY A 191 -3.87 6.50 0.85
CA GLY A 191 -3.52 7.29 2.02
C GLY A 191 -4.09 6.79 3.35
N TYR A 192 -3.43 7.20 4.45
CA TYR A 192 -3.85 6.91 5.84
C TYR A 192 -5.33 7.19 6.12
N GLY A 193 -5.90 8.23 5.51
CA GLY A 193 -7.27 8.66 5.74
C GLY A 193 -8.30 8.08 4.77
N ASP A 194 -7.97 7.07 3.97
CA ASP A 194 -8.86 6.56 2.91
C ASP A 194 -9.84 5.46 3.33
N LEU A 195 -9.52 4.65 4.35
CA LEU A 195 -10.42 3.58 4.82
C LEU A 195 -11.54 4.13 5.73
N GLY A 196 -12.70 3.48 5.73
CA GLY A 196 -13.80 3.79 6.66
C GLY A 196 -13.39 3.63 8.12
N SER A 197 -12.69 2.53 8.44
CA SER A 197 -12.05 2.24 9.74
C SER A 197 -10.90 3.18 10.14
N TYR A 198 -10.44 4.05 9.22
CA TYR A 198 -9.52 5.16 9.50
C TYR A 198 -10.19 6.54 9.48
N GLY A 199 -11.50 6.59 9.21
CA GLY A 199 -12.34 7.78 9.38
C GLY A 199 -12.76 8.50 8.09
N HIS A 200 -12.57 7.92 6.91
CA HIS A 200 -13.03 8.58 5.68
C HIS A 200 -14.56 8.70 5.65
N PRO A 201 -15.15 9.89 5.40
CA PRO A 201 -16.60 10.11 5.54
C PRO A 201 -17.46 9.48 4.44
N SER A 202 -16.86 9.03 3.34
CA SER A 202 -17.60 8.50 2.17
C SER A 202 -16.93 7.32 1.47
N SER A 203 -15.87 6.72 2.03
CA SER A 203 -15.31 5.49 1.46
C SER A 203 -16.18 4.30 1.83
N THR A 204 -16.34 3.37 0.90
CA THR A 204 -17.08 2.12 1.13
C THR A 204 -16.07 0.97 1.20
N THR A 205 -15.57 0.66 2.40
CA THR A 205 -14.56 -0.39 2.66
C THR A 205 -15.02 -1.45 3.70
N PRO A 206 -16.21 -2.06 3.53
CA PRO A 206 -16.79 -2.94 4.55
C PRO A 206 -16.00 -4.22 4.85
N ASN A 207 -15.20 -4.75 3.93
CA ASN A 207 -14.41 -5.97 4.17
C ASN A 207 -13.12 -5.64 4.94
N LEU A 208 -12.43 -4.56 4.57
CA LEU A 208 -11.28 -4.03 5.29
C LEU A 208 -11.66 -3.53 6.69
N ASP A 209 -12.84 -2.92 6.83
CA ASP A 209 -13.34 -2.48 8.14
C ASP A 209 -13.69 -3.67 9.05
N GLN A 210 -14.18 -4.79 8.48
CA GLN A 210 -14.34 -6.05 9.22
C GLN A 210 -13.00 -6.69 9.59
N LEU A 211 -12.01 -6.66 8.68
CA LEU A 211 -10.64 -7.14 8.94
C LEU A 211 -9.99 -6.33 10.08
N ALA A 212 -10.20 -5.02 10.10
CA ALA A 212 -9.76 -4.12 11.17
C ALA A 212 -10.49 -4.37 12.50
N ALA A 213 -11.79 -4.64 12.47
CA ALA A 213 -12.58 -4.94 13.68
C ALA A 213 -12.25 -6.31 14.29
N GLY A 214 -11.83 -7.29 13.47
CA GLY A 214 -11.44 -8.63 13.90
C GLY A 214 -9.94 -8.84 14.11
N GLY A 215 -9.11 -7.81 13.91
CA GLY A 215 -7.65 -7.89 13.95
C GLY A 215 -7.00 -6.69 14.63
N LEU A 216 -5.69 -6.53 14.42
CA LEU A 216 -4.91 -5.42 14.97
C LEU A 216 -4.76 -4.31 13.93
N ARG A 217 -5.28 -3.12 14.24
CA ARG A 217 -5.15 -1.91 13.43
C ARG A 217 -4.01 -1.02 13.94
N PHE A 218 -3.10 -0.61 13.07
CA PHE A 218 -1.95 0.22 13.42
C PHE A 218 -2.25 1.70 13.15
N THR A 219 -1.92 2.60 14.09
CA THR A 219 -1.96 4.05 13.83
C THR A 219 -0.62 4.65 13.45
N ASP A 220 0.49 3.89 13.59
CA ASP A 220 1.87 4.38 13.48
C ASP A 220 2.74 3.40 12.67
N PHE A 221 2.21 2.96 11.50
CA PHE A 221 2.90 2.12 10.53
C PHE A 221 3.47 2.96 9.37
N TYR A 222 4.68 2.63 8.90
CA TYR A 222 5.46 3.49 7.99
C TYR A 222 6.15 2.81 6.82
N VAL A 223 6.25 3.53 5.71
CA VAL A 223 7.18 3.25 4.60
C VAL A 223 8.41 4.17 4.66
N PRO A 224 9.61 3.71 4.24
CA PRO A 224 10.83 4.50 4.38
C PRO A 224 11.00 5.60 3.32
N VAL A 225 10.30 5.48 2.18
CA VAL A 225 10.31 6.42 1.05
C VAL A 225 8.90 6.46 0.44
N SER A 226 8.40 7.66 0.17
CA SER A 226 7.05 7.91 -0.36
C SER A 226 6.96 7.74 -1.89
N LEU A 227 7.40 6.60 -2.42
CA LEU A 227 7.29 6.23 -3.85
C LEU A 227 7.24 4.70 -4.05
N CYS A 228 6.52 4.26 -5.09
CA CYS A 228 6.22 2.85 -5.38
C CYS A 228 7.45 1.94 -5.43
N THR A 229 8.38 2.17 -6.36
CA THR A 229 9.60 1.35 -6.54
C THR A 229 10.41 1.21 -5.24
N PRO A 230 10.89 2.29 -4.58
CA PRO A 230 11.67 2.15 -3.36
C PRO A 230 10.88 1.49 -2.22
N SER A 231 9.59 1.81 -2.05
CA SER A 231 8.78 1.21 -0.98
C SER A 231 8.54 -0.29 -1.17
N ARG A 232 8.21 -0.73 -2.40
CA ARG A 232 8.07 -2.15 -2.77
C ARG A 232 9.37 -2.92 -2.57
N ALA A 233 10.50 -2.29 -2.86
CA ALA A 233 11.81 -2.90 -2.66
C ALA A 233 12.12 -3.08 -1.16
N ALA A 234 11.82 -2.06 -0.35
CA ALA A 234 11.99 -2.10 1.10
C ALA A 234 11.10 -3.14 1.79
N LEU A 235 9.83 -3.26 1.37
CA LEU A 235 8.90 -4.29 1.81
C LEU A 235 9.47 -5.70 1.59
N LEU A 236 9.91 -5.99 0.36
CA LEU A 236 10.31 -7.35 -0.01
C LEU A 236 11.69 -7.75 0.52
N THR A 237 12.56 -6.81 0.89
CA THR A 237 13.94 -7.11 1.34
C THR A 237 14.21 -6.79 2.80
N GLY A 238 13.30 -6.08 3.49
CA GLY A 238 13.53 -5.59 4.85
C GLY A 238 14.70 -4.60 4.97
N ARG A 239 15.08 -3.96 3.85
CA ARG A 239 16.28 -3.11 3.70
C ARG A 239 15.93 -1.76 3.08
N LEU A 240 16.67 -0.73 3.47
CA LEU A 240 16.43 0.61 2.95
C LEU A 240 16.84 0.74 1.47
N PRO A 241 16.07 1.47 0.64
CA PRO A 241 16.26 1.48 -0.83
C PRO A 241 17.64 2.00 -1.28
N VAL A 242 18.27 2.86 -0.48
CA VAL A 242 19.63 3.36 -0.73
C VAL A 242 20.69 2.25 -0.64
N ARG A 243 20.47 1.17 0.12
CA ARG A 243 21.41 0.04 0.26
C ARG A 243 21.47 -0.89 -0.95
N MET A 244 20.48 -0.81 -1.83
CA MET A 244 20.31 -1.67 -3.02
C MET A 244 20.33 -0.87 -4.34
N GLY A 245 20.43 0.46 -4.27
CA GLY A 245 20.45 1.32 -5.45
C GLY A 245 19.08 1.66 -6.03
N LEU A 246 17.97 1.39 -5.32
CA LEU A 246 16.61 1.67 -5.80
C LEU A 246 16.22 3.12 -5.50
N TYR A 247 16.99 4.04 -6.09
CA TYR A 247 16.81 5.49 -6.06
C TYR A 247 17.54 6.10 -7.28
N PRO A 248 17.28 7.35 -7.67
CA PRO A 248 16.15 8.19 -7.26
C PRO A 248 14.89 7.90 -8.09
N GLY A 249 13.72 8.36 -7.62
CA GLY A 249 12.46 8.21 -8.35
C GLY A 249 11.94 6.78 -8.40
N VAL A 250 11.34 6.41 -9.53
CA VAL A 250 10.81 5.06 -9.82
C VAL A 250 11.46 4.47 -11.07
N LEU A 251 11.20 3.18 -11.35
CA LEU A 251 11.67 2.52 -12.57
C LEU A 251 10.66 2.68 -13.72
N GLU A 252 11.19 2.98 -14.91
CA GLU A 252 10.43 3.13 -16.16
C GLU A 252 10.41 1.84 -16.99
N PRO A 253 9.44 1.65 -17.92
CA PRO A 253 9.35 0.47 -18.78
C PRO A 253 10.59 0.17 -19.64
N SER A 254 11.40 1.20 -19.93
CA SER A 254 12.67 1.09 -20.65
C SER A 254 13.91 1.04 -19.74
N SER A 255 13.76 1.02 -18.42
CA SER A 255 14.89 1.02 -17.48
C SER A 255 15.77 -0.22 -17.60
N GLN A 256 17.10 0.01 -17.67
CA GLN A 256 18.11 -1.06 -17.68
C GLN A 256 18.39 -1.63 -16.28
N GLY A 257 17.98 -0.90 -15.23
CA GLY A 257 18.07 -1.32 -13.83
C GLY A 257 16.85 -2.08 -13.33
N GLY A 258 16.96 -2.59 -12.11
CA GLY A 258 15.93 -3.32 -11.36
C GLY A 258 16.47 -3.75 -10.01
N LEU A 259 15.66 -4.44 -9.20
CA LEU A 259 16.10 -5.04 -7.94
C LEU A 259 17.23 -6.04 -8.22
N PRO A 260 18.45 -5.83 -7.69
CA PRO A 260 19.57 -6.74 -7.93
C PRO A 260 19.25 -8.16 -7.49
N LEU A 261 19.67 -9.17 -8.27
CA LEU A 261 19.45 -10.59 -7.97
C LEU A 261 20.32 -11.12 -6.81
N GLU A 262 21.10 -10.25 -6.17
CA GLU A 262 21.86 -10.53 -4.93
C GLU A 262 21.11 -10.09 -3.67
N GLU A 263 20.05 -9.29 -3.80
CA GLU A 263 19.14 -8.95 -2.71
C GLU A 263 18.17 -10.09 -2.48
N VAL A 264 18.14 -10.64 -1.26
CA VAL A 264 17.26 -11.76 -0.92
C VAL A 264 15.89 -11.24 -0.51
N THR A 265 14.87 -11.69 -1.21
CA THR A 265 13.47 -11.31 -0.98
C THR A 265 12.77 -12.21 0.05
N LEU A 266 11.69 -11.70 0.64
CA LEU A 266 10.73 -12.44 1.45
C LEU A 266 10.22 -13.71 0.73
N ALA A 267 10.01 -13.62 -0.59
CA ALA A 267 9.57 -14.76 -1.38
C ALA A 267 10.62 -15.89 -1.38
N GLU A 268 11.91 -15.56 -1.51
CA GLU A 268 12.99 -16.55 -1.45
C GLU A 268 13.16 -17.15 -0.05
N VAL A 269 13.08 -16.31 1.00
CA VAL A 269 13.11 -16.76 2.41
C VAL A 269 12.01 -17.79 2.68
N LEU A 270 10.78 -17.53 2.23
CA LEU A 270 9.64 -18.44 2.40
C LEU A 270 9.71 -19.65 1.45
N ALA A 271 10.14 -19.47 0.20
CA ALA A 271 10.31 -20.57 -0.76
C ALA A 271 11.33 -21.61 -0.24
N ALA A 272 12.47 -21.15 0.31
CA ALA A 272 13.46 -22.00 0.97
C ALA A 272 12.89 -22.76 2.18
N ARG A 273 11.84 -22.22 2.84
CA ARG A 273 11.12 -22.85 3.94
C ARG A 273 10.03 -23.84 3.49
N GLY A 274 9.76 -23.94 2.19
CA GLY A 274 8.82 -24.87 1.55
C GLY A 274 7.54 -24.26 0.98
N TYR A 275 7.35 -22.93 1.12
CA TYR A 275 6.13 -22.24 0.71
C TYR A 275 5.87 -22.34 -0.78
N LEU A 276 4.60 -22.41 -1.17
CA LEU A 276 4.16 -22.09 -2.54
C LEU A 276 3.93 -20.58 -2.63
N THR A 277 4.95 -19.87 -3.09
CA THR A 277 4.94 -18.41 -3.29
C THR A 277 4.26 -18.02 -4.60
N GLY A 278 3.45 -16.96 -4.58
CA GLY A 278 2.84 -16.37 -5.76
C GLY A 278 2.57 -14.88 -5.60
N ILE A 279 2.68 -14.13 -6.71
CA ILE A 279 2.38 -12.70 -6.77
C ILE A 279 1.28 -12.44 -7.80
N ALA A 280 0.29 -11.63 -7.40
CA ALA A 280 -0.71 -11.06 -8.28
C ALA A 280 -0.54 -9.53 -8.31
N GLY A 281 -0.58 -8.94 -9.52
CA GLY A 281 -0.61 -7.48 -9.70
C GLY A 281 0.76 -6.81 -9.97
N LYS A 282 0.95 -5.61 -9.43
CA LYS A 282 2.04 -4.67 -9.77
C LYS A 282 3.39 -5.06 -9.16
N TRP A 283 4.39 -5.28 -10.02
CA TRP A 283 5.77 -5.56 -9.58
C TRP A 283 6.57 -4.29 -9.26
N HIS A 284 6.84 -3.46 -10.29
CA HIS A 284 7.55 -2.18 -10.24
C HIS A 284 8.99 -2.18 -9.70
N LEU A 285 9.65 -3.35 -9.76
CA LEU A 285 11.05 -3.56 -9.35
C LEU A 285 11.97 -3.93 -10.53
N GLY A 286 11.57 -3.55 -11.74
CA GLY A 286 12.35 -3.66 -12.97
C GLY A 286 11.94 -4.83 -13.86
N VAL A 287 12.27 -4.69 -15.15
CA VAL A 287 12.14 -5.75 -16.16
C VAL A 287 13.54 -6.24 -16.55
N GLY A 288 14.37 -5.32 -17.06
CA GLY A 288 15.72 -5.60 -17.52
C GLY A 288 15.78 -6.47 -18.79
N PRO A 289 17.00 -6.75 -19.28
CA PRO A 289 17.22 -7.64 -20.43
C PRO A 289 16.58 -9.01 -20.22
N GLU A 290 15.81 -9.48 -21.20
CA GLU A 290 15.09 -10.77 -21.18
C GLU A 290 14.22 -11.01 -19.92
N GLY A 291 13.75 -9.94 -19.27
CA GLY A 291 12.95 -10.05 -18.04
C GLY A 291 13.75 -10.51 -16.81
N ALA A 292 15.07 -10.30 -16.79
CA ALA A 292 15.96 -10.74 -15.71
C ALA A 292 15.52 -10.28 -14.29
N PHE A 293 14.81 -9.16 -14.16
CA PHE A 293 14.34 -8.64 -12.86
C PHE A 293 12.87 -8.97 -12.54
N LEU A 294 12.17 -9.76 -13.37
CA LEU A 294 10.78 -10.15 -13.13
C LEU A 294 10.63 -11.12 -11.94
N PRO A 295 9.43 -11.20 -11.30
CA PRO A 295 9.22 -11.97 -10.08
C PRO A 295 9.66 -13.45 -10.09
N PRO A 296 9.59 -14.21 -11.20
CA PRO A 296 10.10 -15.59 -11.24
C PRO A 296 11.60 -15.73 -10.95
N HIS A 297 12.37 -14.66 -11.11
CA HIS A 297 13.80 -14.59 -10.77
C HIS A 297 14.06 -14.05 -9.35
N GLN A 298 12.99 -13.74 -8.60
CA GLN A 298 13.00 -13.14 -7.26
C GLN A 298 12.05 -13.94 -6.33
N GLY A 299 12.18 -15.27 -6.34
CA GLY A 299 11.52 -16.19 -5.39
C GLY A 299 10.05 -16.54 -5.62
N PHE A 300 9.36 -15.99 -6.62
CA PHE A 300 7.95 -16.28 -6.87
C PHE A 300 7.74 -17.45 -7.83
N HIS A 301 7.12 -18.55 -7.37
CA HIS A 301 6.83 -19.71 -8.24
C HIS A 301 5.73 -19.43 -9.29
N ARG A 302 4.86 -18.45 -9.02
CA ARG A 302 3.77 -18.03 -9.91
C ARG A 302 3.66 -16.51 -9.91
N PHE A 303 3.45 -15.93 -11.09
CA PHE A 303 3.18 -14.51 -11.25
C PHE A 303 2.09 -14.29 -12.30
N LEU A 304 1.10 -13.46 -11.97
CA LEU A 304 0.16 -12.87 -12.92
C LEU A 304 0.04 -11.38 -12.64
N GLY A 305 0.49 -10.51 -13.54
CA GLY A 305 0.42 -9.07 -13.29
C GLY A 305 1.17 -8.16 -14.25
N ILE A 306 1.20 -6.87 -13.94
CA ILE A 306 1.87 -5.83 -14.74
C ILE A 306 3.24 -5.55 -14.10
N PRO A 307 4.33 -5.47 -14.88
CA PRO A 307 5.69 -5.34 -14.34
C PRO A 307 6.01 -3.97 -13.73
N TYR A 308 5.13 -2.97 -13.88
CA TYR A 308 5.27 -1.57 -13.46
C TYR A 308 3.86 -0.94 -13.31
N SER A 309 3.72 0.37 -13.03
CA SER A 309 2.40 1.02 -12.88
C SER A 309 1.55 0.91 -14.17
N HIS A 310 0.22 0.84 -14.05
CA HIS A 310 -0.66 0.71 -15.21
C HIS A 310 -0.88 2.01 -16.00
N ASP A 311 -0.32 3.14 -15.54
CA ASP A 311 -0.23 4.40 -16.29
C ASP A 311 1.11 4.58 -17.05
N GLN A 312 2.09 3.70 -16.85
CA GLN A 312 3.35 3.71 -17.61
C GLN A 312 3.19 3.08 -19.01
N GLY A 313 2.17 3.57 -19.73
CA GLY A 313 1.80 3.21 -21.10
C GLY A 313 0.52 3.93 -21.55
N PRO A 314 0.29 4.09 -22.87
CA PRO A 314 -0.77 4.95 -23.39
C PRO A 314 -2.17 4.39 -23.08
N CYS A 315 -2.97 5.15 -22.31
CA CYS A 315 -4.28 4.72 -21.82
C CYS A 315 -5.48 5.40 -22.48
N GLN A 316 -5.29 6.36 -23.40
CA GLN A 316 -6.36 7.16 -24.02
C GLN A 316 -7.43 6.35 -24.79
N ASN A 317 -7.15 5.10 -25.12
CA ASN A 317 -8.07 4.17 -25.79
C ASN A 317 -8.52 3.01 -24.87
N LEU A 318 -8.07 2.98 -23.62
CA LEU A 318 -8.47 1.97 -22.64
C LEU A 318 -9.79 2.37 -21.99
N THR A 319 -10.62 1.36 -21.70
CA THR A 319 -11.80 1.53 -20.86
C THR A 319 -11.38 1.30 -19.41
N CYS A 320 -11.57 2.31 -18.55
CA CYS A 320 -11.33 2.19 -17.11
C CYS A 320 -12.60 1.80 -16.34
N PHE A 321 -13.78 2.25 -16.80
CA PHE A 321 -15.07 1.83 -16.21
C PHE A 321 -16.05 1.37 -17.31
N PRO A 322 -16.63 0.17 -17.24
CA PRO A 322 -17.52 -0.34 -18.25
C PRO A 322 -18.89 0.40 -18.25
N PRO A 323 -19.62 0.39 -19.38
CA PRO A 323 -19.36 -0.41 -20.58
C PRO A 323 -18.24 0.15 -21.48
N SER A 324 -17.94 1.45 -21.44
CA SER A 324 -16.99 2.09 -22.36
C SER A 324 -16.47 3.46 -21.89
N THR A 325 -16.43 3.72 -20.58
CA THR A 325 -15.89 4.97 -20.04
C THR A 325 -14.36 4.93 -20.18
N PRO A 326 -13.75 5.86 -20.93
CA PRO A 326 -12.31 5.86 -21.13
C PRO A 326 -11.57 6.15 -19.82
N CYS A 327 -10.31 5.77 -19.74
CA CYS A 327 -9.42 6.25 -18.69
C CYS A 327 -9.22 7.77 -18.77
N ASP A 328 -9.24 8.46 -17.63
CA ASP A 328 -9.03 9.90 -17.57
C ASP A 328 -7.60 10.28 -17.98
N GLY A 329 -7.44 11.34 -18.76
CA GLY A 329 -6.14 11.80 -19.27
C GLY A 329 -5.61 10.93 -20.42
N SER A 330 -4.29 10.80 -20.51
CA SER A 330 -3.64 9.97 -21.55
C SER A 330 -2.76 8.87 -21.00
N CYS A 331 -2.34 8.97 -19.73
CA CYS A 331 -1.20 8.24 -19.20
C CYS A 331 0.07 8.45 -20.07
N ASP A 332 1.14 7.71 -19.82
CA ASP A 332 2.43 7.95 -20.47
C ASP A 332 2.40 7.65 -21.97
N GLN A 333 2.98 8.56 -22.76
CA GLN A 333 2.95 8.54 -24.21
C GLN A 333 4.30 8.14 -24.82
N GLY A 334 4.26 7.50 -25.98
CA GLY A 334 5.47 7.05 -26.69
C GLY A 334 6.05 5.73 -26.18
N LEU A 335 5.37 5.06 -25.26
CA LEU A 335 5.70 3.74 -24.72
C LEU A 335 4.84 2.64 -25.38
N VAL A 336 5.22 1.37 -25.16
CA VAL A 336 4.34 0.22 -25.43
C VAL A 336 3.08 0.26 -24.57
N PRO A 337 1.94 -0.30 -25.02
CA PRO A 337 0.81 -0.55 -24.14
C PRO A 337 1.22 -1.46 -22.97
N ILE A 338 0.63 -1.24 -21.80
CA ILE A 338 0.92 -2.00 -20.58
C ILE A 338 0.72 -3.53 -20.79
N PRO A 339 1.71 -4.39 -20.49
CA PRO A 339 1.57 -5.83 -20.65
C PRO A 339 1.04 -6.49 -19.36
N LEU A 340 0.09 -7.41 -19.50
CA LEU A 340 -0.22 -8.40 -18.48
C LEU A 340 0.63 -9.65 -18.72
N LEU A 341 1.48 -9.99 -17.75
CA LEU A 341 2.41 -11.10 -17.80
C LEU A 341 1.88 -12.29 -17.00
N ALA A 342 1.98 -13.48 -17.58
CA ALA A 342 1.93 -14.75 -16.86
C ALA A 342 3.36 -15.32 -16.78
N ASN A 343 3.95 -15.24 -15.58
CA ASN A 343 5.39 -15.44 -15.36
C ASN A 343 6.25 -14.53 -16.27
N LEU A 344 6.89 -15.09 -17.30
CA LEU A 344 7.77 -14.36 -18.23
C LEU A 344 7.11 -14.11 -19.60
N SER A 345 5.89 -14.60 -19.82
CA SER A 345 5.17 -14.51 -21.10
C SER A 345 4.09 -13.45 -21.05
N VAL A 346 3.95 -12.67 -22.12
CA VAL A 346 2.82 -11.73 -22.27
C VAL A 346 1.56 -12.52 -22.57
N GLU A 347 0.53 -12.36 -21.74
CA GLU A 347 -0.78 -12.96 -21.95
C GLU A 347 -1.74 -11.99 -22.65
N ALA A 348 -1.64 -10.69 -22.33
CA ALA A 348 -2.36 -9.63 -23.03
C ALA A 348 -1.57 -8.32 -23.05
N GLN A 349 -1.74 -7.52 -24.11
CA GLN A 349 -1.13 -6.20 -24.25
C GLN A 349 -1.99 -5.27 -25.11
N PRO A 350 -2.75 -4.33 -24.54
CA PRO A 350 -3.06 -4.17 -23.12
C PRO A 350 -4.13 -5.16 -22.63
N PRO A 351 -4.17 -5.48 -21.32
CA PRO A 351 -5.28 -6.21 -20.72
C PRO A 351 -6.56 -5.36 -20.64
N TRP A 352 -7.71 -5.99 -20.39
CA TRP A 352 -8.95 -5.27 -20.14
C TRP A 352 -9.07 -4.91 -18.64
N LEU A 353 -8.73 -3.65 -18.30
CA LEU A 353 -8.68 -3.18 -16.90
C LEU A 353 -9.91 -3.55 -16.04
N PRO A 354 -11.17 -3.40 -16.51
CA PRO A 354 -12.35 -3.73 -15.69
C PRO A 354 -12.58 -5.21 -15.39
N GLY A 355 -11.81 -6.12 -16.01
CA GLY A 355 -11.79 -7.55 -15.69
C GLY A 355 -10.54 -7.99 -14.95
N LEU A 356 -9.57 -7.10 -14.77
CA LEU A 356 -8.23 -7.42 -14.29
C LEU A 356 -8.24 -7.96 -12.86
N GLU A 357 -9.04 -7.37 -11.97
CA GLU A 357 -9.14 -7.84 -10.57
C GLU A 357 -9.75 -9.24 -10.48
N ALA A 358 -10.73 -9.57 -11.33
CA ALA A 358 -11.30 -10.92 -11.40
C ALA A 358 -10.25 -11.97 -11.78
N ARG A 359 -9.29 -11.60 -12.63
CA ARG A 359 -8.14 -12.45 -12.98
C ARG A 359 -7.20 -12.68 -11.79
N TYR A 360 -6.91 -11.63 -11.01
CA TYR A 360 -6.05 -11.74 -9.83
C TYR A 360 -6.71 -12.53 -8.69
N VAL A 361 -8.00 -12.34 -8.45
CA VAL A 361 -8.76 -13.14 -7.47
C VAL A 361 -8.81 -14.62 -7.90
N ALA A 362 -8.98 -14.92 -9.19
CA ALA A 362 -8.93 -16.30 -9.70
C ALA A 362 -7.54 -16.93 -9.46
N PHE A 363 -6.46 -16.24 -9.85
CA PHE A 363 -5.08 -16.68 -9.61
C PHE A 363 -4.80 -16.96 -8.12
N ALA A 364 -5.27 -16.08 -7.23
CA ALA A 364 -5.10 -16.24 -5.79
C ALA A 364 -5.82 -17.49 -5.25
N ARG A 365 -7.06 -17.74 -5.70
CA ARG A 365 -7.81 -18.95 -5.33
C ARG A 365 -7.11 -20.23 -5.79
N ASP A 366 -6.60 -20.25 -7.01
CA ASP A 366 -5.86 -21.39 -7.55
C ASP A 366 -4.53 -21.62 -6.82
N LEU A 367 -3.81 -20.55 -6.44
CA LEU A 367 -2.59 -20.65 -5.61
C LEU A 367 -2.87 -21.30 -4.26
N MET A 368 -3.91 -20.84 -3.55
CA MET A 368 -4.28 -21.34 -2.22
C MET A 368 -4.76 -22.79 -2.27
N ALA A 369 -5.65 -23.12 -3.22
CA ALA A 369 -6.15 -24.47 -3.40
C ALA A 369 -5.02 -25.45 -3.80
N ASP A 370 -4.07 -25.03 -4.63
CA ASP A 370 -2.95 -25.86 -5.04
C ASP A 370 -1.94 -26.11 -3.91
N ALA A 371 -1.70 -25.12 -3.06
CA ALA A 371 -0.87 -25.26 -1.87
C ALA A 371 -1.49 -26.27 -0.88
N GLN A 372 -2.79 -26.12 -0.60
CA GLN A 372 -3.52 -27.06 0.28
C GLN A 372 -3.49 -28.49 -0.28
N ARG A 373 -3.76 -28.67 -1.59
CA ARG A 373 -3.67 -30.00 -2.25
C ARG A 373 -2.27 -30.61 -2.23
N GLN A 374 -1.22 -29.79 -2.14
CA GLN A 374 0.18 -30.23 -2.02
C GLN A 374 0.62 -30.46 -0.57
N GLY A 375 -0.21 -30.11 0.44
CA GLY A 375 0.21 -30.11 1.84
C GLY A 375 1.32 -29.08 2.14
N ARG A 376 1.32 -27.95 1.42
CA ARG A 376 2.30 -26.86 1.56
C ARG A 376 1.61 -25.59 2.06
N PRO A 377 2.27 -24.76 2.88
CA PRO A 377 1.79 -23.42 3.16
C PRO A 377 1.94 -22.53 1.91
N PHE A 378 1.06 -21.56 1.73
CA PHE A 378 1.18 -20.57 0.65
C PHE A 378 1.66 -19.20 1.14
N PHE A 379 2.31 -18.46 0.23
CA PHE A 379 2.55 -17.04 0.37
C PHE A 379 1.97 -16.33 -0.86
N LEU A 380 0.92 -15.55 -0.65
CA LEU A 380 0.30 -14.69 -1.65
C LEU A 380 0.73 -13.25 -1.41
N TYR A 381 1.46 -12.66 -2.35
CA TYR A 381 1.67 -11.22 -2.43
C TYR A 381 0.66 -10.61 -3.40
N TYR A 382 -0.35 -9.93 -2.87
CA TYR A 382 -1.42 -9.29 -3.64
C TYR A 382 -1.13 -7.80 -3.77
N ALA A 383 -0.31 -7.45 -4.76
CA ALA A 383 0.13 -6.10 -5.04
C ALA A 383 -0.87 -5.43 -5.98
N SER A 384 -2.00 -4.94 -5.47
CA SER A 384 -3.05 -4.37 -6.33
C SER A 384 -2.56 -3.12 -7.06
N HIS A 385 -3.25 -2.80 -8.15
CA HIS A 385 -3.12 -1.51 -8.86
C HIS A 385 -4.07 -0.47 -8.27
N HIS A 386 -5.08 -0.90 -7.51
CA HIS A 386 -5.95 -0.02 -6.76
C HIS A 386 -5.15 0.57 -5.59
N THR A 387 -5.09 1.89 -5.40
CA THR A 387 -5.90 2.97 -5.98
C THR A 387 -5.08 3.97 -6.82
N HIS A 388 -4.09 3.49 -7.59
CA HIS A 388 -3.24 4.33 -8.43
C HIS A 388 -3.97 4.85 -9.67
N TYR A 389 -3.54 6.01 -10.18
CA TYR A 389 -4.06 6.58 -11.42
C TYR A 389 -3.67 5.72 -12.65
N PRO A 390 -4.51 5.66 -13.71
CA PRO A 390 -5.90 6.07 -13.77
C PRO A 390 -6.80 5.13 -12.95
N GLN A 391 -7.79 5.69 -12.27
CA GLN A 391 -8.78 4.91 -11.54
C GLN A 391 -9.57 4.04 -12.52
N PHE A 392 -9.73 2.76 -12.20
CA PHE A 392 -10.52 1.80 -12.96
C PHE A 392 -11.36 0.92 -12.02
N GLY A 393 -12.31 0.18 -12.58
CA GLY A 393 -13.08 -0.80 -11.81
C GLY A 393 -14.13 -1.51 -12.64
N GLY A 394 -14.50 -2.71 -12.21
CA GLY A 394 -15.49 -3.56 -12.83
C GLY A 394 -16.91 -3.01 -12.79
N GLN A 395 -17.80 -3.66 -13.55
CA GLN A 395 -19.20 -3.24 -13.72
C GLN A 395 -20.01 -3.23 -12.42
N SER A 396 -19.61 -4.06 -11.45
CA SER A 396 -20.22 -4.15 -10.12
C SER A 396 -19.98 -2.92 -9.25
N PHE A 397 -18.90 -2.17 -9.48
CA PHE A 397 -18.43 -1.07 -8.62
C PHE A 397 -18.52 0.30 -9.29
N SER A 398 -18.51 0.34 -10.62
CA SER A 398 -18.67 1.56 -11.42
C SER A 398 -19.90 2.38 -11.00
N GLY A 399 -19.67 3.58 -10.47
CA GLY A 399 -20.68 4.52 -9.99
C GLY A 399 -21.40 4.10 -8.71
N ARG A 400 -20.74 3.38 -7.78
CA ARG A 400 -21.40 2.77 -6.59
C ARG A 400 -20.91 3.27 -5.24
N SER A 401 -19.64 3.64 -5.13
CA SER A 401 -18.95 3.86 -3.85
C SER A 401 -19.42 5.07 -3.03
N GLY A 402 -20.06 6.05 -3.69
CA GLY A 402 -20.34 7.37 -3.11
C GLY A 402 -19.15 8.35 -3.12
N ARG A 403 -17.96 7.93 -3.56
CA ARG A 403 -16.73 8.74 -3.62
C ARG A 403 -16.12 8.79 -5.04
N GLY A 404 -16.97 8.67 -6.06
CA GLY A 404 -16.57 8.80 -7.48
C GLY A 404 -15.54 7.75 -7.93
N PRO A 405 -14.76 8.02 -8.99
CA PRO A 405 -13.84 7.04 -9.59
C PRO A 405 -12.82 6.43 -8.62
N PHE A 406 -12.23 7.24 -7.74
CA PHE A 406 -11.32 6.75 -6.69
C PHE A 406 -12.05 5.82 -5.71
N GLY A 407 -13.25 6.20 -5.29
CA GLY A 407 -14.08 5.35 -4.43
C GLY A 407 -14.48 4.04 -5.08
N ASP A 408 -14.77 4.04 -6.38
CA ASP A 408 -15.20 2.84 -7.11
C ASP A 408 -14.03 1.85 -7.28
N SER A 409 -12.81 2.36 -7.53
CA SER A 409 -11.55 1.60 -7.47
C SER A 409 -11.30 1.02 -6.06
N LEU A 410 -11.40 1.85 -5.02
CA LEU A 410 -11.23 1.41 -3.63
C LEU A 410 -12.27 0.37 -3.20
N MET A 411 -13.51 0.49 -3.67
CA MET A 411 -14.60 -0.46 -3.39
C MET A 411 -14.36 -1.81 -4.09
N GLU A 412 -13.72 -1.84 -5.26
CA GLU A 412 -13.30 -3.08 -5.91
C GLU A 412 -12.14 -3.75 -5.14
N LEU A 413 -11.14 -2.99 -4.69
CA LEU A 413 -10.07 -3.48 -3.81
C LEU A 413 -10.61 -4.11 -2.53
N ASP A 414 -11.55 -3.43 -1.86
CA ASP A 414 -12.22 -3.95 -0.67
C ASP A 414 -12.98 -5.26 -0.96
N ALA A 415 -13.69 -5.33 -2.07
CA ALA A 415 -14.40 -6.55 -2.49
C ALA A 415 -13.43 -7.69 -2.84
N ALA A 416 -12.26 -7.39 -3.41
CA ALA A 416 -11.20 -8.36 -3.65
C ALA A 416 -10.66 -8.93 -2.33
N VAL A 417 -10.43 -8.09 -1.31
CA VAL A 417 -10.09 -8.53 0.05
C VAL A 417 -11.19 -9.47 0.60
N GLY A 418 -12.46 -9.10 0.45
CA GLY A 418 -13.59 -9.97 0.83
C GLY A 418 -13.61 -11.32 0.09
N ALA A 419 -13.25 -11.34 -1.20
CA ALA A 419 -13.15 -12.57 -1.98
C ALA A 419 -11.96 -13.45 -1.57
N LEU A 420 -10.82 -12.86 -1.22
CA LEU A 420 -9.66 -13.57 -0.66
C LEU A 420 -9.99 -14.18 0.71
N MET A 421 -10.61 -13.41 1.61
CA MET A 421 -11.05 -13.91 2.92
C MET A 421 -12.08 -15.03 2.79
N THR A 422 -13.01 -14.90 1.84
CA THR A 422 -13.99 -15.96 1.51
C THR A 422 -13.28 -17.23 1.06
N ALA A 423 -12.29 -17.13 0.16
CA ALA A 423 -11.53 -18.28 -0.31
C ALA A 423 -10.72 -18.96 0.80
N VAL A 424 -10.11 -18.20 1.71
CA VAL A 424 -9.46 -18.75 2.92
C VAL A 424 -10.47 -19.47 3.82
N GLY A 425 -11.68 -18.92 3.97
CA GLY A 425 -12.81 -19.52 4.69
C GLY A 425 -13.30 -20.83 4.07
N ASP A 426 -13.55 -20.86 2.77
CA ASP A 426 -14.02 -22.03 2.01
C ASP A 426 -13.05 -23.22 2.09
N LEU A 427 -11.73 -22.94 2.15
CA LEU A 427 -10.68 -23.94 2.32
C LEU A 427 -10.51 -24.36 3.79
N GLY A 428 -11.18 -23.70 4.74
CA GLY A 428 -11.09 -23.99 6.18
C GLY A 428 -9.85 -23.43 6.87
N LEU A 429 -9.12 -22.50 6.24
CA LEU A 429 -7.76 -22.08 6.64
C LEU A 429 -7.70 -20.81 7.50
N LEU A 430 -8.83 -20.29 8.00
CA LEU A 430 -8.89 -19.02 8.75
C LEU A 430 -7.99 -18.98 9.99
N GLY A 431 -7.93 -20.06 10.79
CA GLY A 431 -7.05 -20.13 11.96
C GLY A 431 -5.57 -20.35 11.61
N GLU A 432 -5.28 -20.68 10.36
CA GLU A 432 -3.94 -21.06 9.85
C GLU A 432 -3.39 -20.02 8.86
N THR A 433 -4.04 -18.86 8.71
CA THR A 433 -3.68 -17.84 7.72
C THR A 433 -3.51 -16.47 8.38
N LEU A 434 -2.30 -15.93 8.27
CA LEU A 434 -2.00 -14.54 8.59
C LEU A 434 -2.29 -13.66 7.37
N VAL A 435 -3.15 -12.66 7.55
CA VAL A 435 -3.48 -11.65 6.54
C VAL A 435 -2.94 -10.30 7.00
N ILE A 436 -2.16 -9.65 6.14
CA ILE A 436 -1.62 -8.30 6.35
C ILE A 436 -2.13 -7.42 5.20
N PHE A 437 -2.65 -6.25 5.51
CA PHE A 437 -3.02 -5.22 4.53
C PHE A 437 -2.25 -3.93 4.84
N THR A 438 -1.65 -3.30 3.83
CA THR A 438 -1.14 -1.92 3.90
C THR A 438 -0.95 -1.31 2.50
N ALA A 439 -0.31 -0.15 2.37
CA ALA A 439 -0.08 0.60 1.13
C ALA A 439 1.42 0.90 0.91
N ASP A 440 1.82 1.24 -0.32
CA ASP A 440 3.21 1.52 -0.66
C ASP A 440 3.66 2.96 -0.42
N ASN A 441 2.77 3.94 -0.54
CA ASN A 441 2.97 5.32 -0.14
C ASN A 441 1.63 6.06 0.01
N GLY A 442 1.68 7.18 0.74
CA GLY A 442 0.58 8.13 0.83
C GLY A 442 0.08 8.66 -0.53
N PRO A 443 -1.03 9.43 -0.53
CA PRO A 443 -1.85 9.62 -1.72
C PRO A 443 -1.25 10.63 -2.71
N GLU A 444 -1.48 10.38 -4.00
CA GLU A 444 -1.14 11.30 -5.08
C GLU A 444 -2.19 12.42 -5.22
N THR A 445 -2.12 13.43 -4.35
CA THR A 445 -3.13 14.50 -4.27
C THR A 445 -3.20 15.37 -5.52
N MET A 446 -2.19 15.37 -6.40
CA MET A 446 -2.28 16.04 -7.71
C MET A 446 -3.39 15.50 -8.61
N ARG A 447 -3.93 14.30 -8.32
CA ARG A 447 -5.14 13.75 -8.98
C ARG A 447 -6.44 14.33 -8.44
N MET A 448 -6.37 15.26 -7.49
CA MET A 448 -7.53 15.96 -6.90
C MET A 448 -8.57 14.95 -6.38
N SER A 449 -9.82 15.02 -6.82
CA SER A 449 -10.88 14.07 -6.43
C SER A 449 -10.75 12.66 -7.01
N HIS A 450 -9.73 12.41 -7.85
CA HIS A 450 -9.39 11.08 -8.39
C HIS A 450 -8.16 10.49 -7.67
N GLY A 451 -7.71 11.11 -6.56
CA GLY A 451 -6.65 10.62 -5.67
C GLY A 451 -7.14 10.35 -4.24
N GLY A 452 -6.25 9.78 -3.44
CA GLY A 452 -6.52 9.42 -2.03
C GLY A 452 -6.48 10.60 -1.05
N CYS A 453 -6.52 10.27 0.23
CA CYS A 453 -6.64 11.21 1.35
C CYS A 453 -5.68 10.84 2.50
N SER A 454 -4.85 11.79 2.91
CA SER A 454 -3.96 11.66 4.08
C SER A 454 -4.71 11.81 5.42
N GLY A 455 -6.00 12.14 5.37
CA GLY A 455 -6.82 12.43 6.55
C GLY A 455 -6.37 13.69 7.26
N LEU A 456 -5.94 13.54 8.52
CA LEU A 456 -5.36 14.61 9.34
C LEU A 456 -3.86 14.86 9.08
N LEU A 457 -3.21 14.01 8.30
CA LEU A 457 -1.75 14.04 8.12
C LEU A 457 -1.33 14.99 6.99
N ARG A 458 -0.11 15.52 7.11
CA ARG A 458 0.40 16.57 6.23
C ARG A 458 0.94 16.01 4.91
N CYS A 459 0.54 16.65 3.81
CA CYS A 459 0.93 16.32 2.42
C CYS A 459 0.63 14.87 2.01
N GLY A 460 1.29 14.36 0.97
CA GLY A 460 1.08 13.04 0.39
C GLY A 460 2.34 12.52 -0.32
N LYS A 461 2.11 11.79 -1.42
CA LYS A 461 3.14 11.10 -2.22
C LYS A 461 4.36 11.98 -2.55
N GLY A 462 5.54 11.39 -2.46
CA GLY A 462 6.84 12.00 -2.74
C GLY A 462 7.39 12.92 -1.64
N THR A 463 6.68 13.12 -0.52
CA THR A 463 7.16 13.93 0.62
C THR A 463 7.54 13.07 1.83
N THR A 464 8.35 13.62 2.74
CA THR A 464 8.70 12.99 4.04
C THR A 464 7.83 13.49 5.20
N PHE A 465 6.77 14.25 4.91
CA PHE A 465 5.70 14.57 5.86
C PHE A 465 4.84 13.34 6.13
N GLU A 466 4.13 13.32 7.25
CA GLU A 466 3.39 12.14 7.73
C GLU A 466 2.39 11.58 6.72
N GLY A 467 1.71 12.42 5.95
CA GLY A 467 0.74 11.99 4.96
C GLY A 467 1.35 11.32 3.74
N GLY A 468 2.67 11.38 3.55
CA GLY A 468 3.38 10.66 2.49
C GLY A 468 4.00 9.33 2.91
N VAL A 469 4.27 9.12 4.20
CA VAL A 469 5.03 7.95 4.69
C VAL A 469 4.34 7.12 5.76
N ARG A 470 3.23 7.60 6.35
CA ARG A 470 2.45 6.85 7.34
C ARG A 470 1.22 6.26 6.65
N GLU A 471 1.13 4.94 6.65
CA GLU A 471 0.16 4.19 5.84
C GLU A 471 -0.91 3.50 6.70
N PRO A 472 -2.10 3.21 6.16
CA PRO A 472 -3.03 2.33 6.86
C PRO A 472 -2.41 0.93 6.94
N ALA A 473 -2.54 0.24 8.08
CA ALA A 473 -2.05 -1.14 8.21
C ALA A 473 -2.91 -1.98 9.16
N LEU A 474 -3.26 -3.17 8.69
CA LEU A 474 -4.08 -4.16 9.40
C LEU A 474 -3.35 -5.51 9.44
N ALA A 475 -3.42 -6.20 10.58
CA ALA A 475 -2.97 -7.59 10.71
C ALA A 475 -4.09 -8.45 11.31
N PHE A 476 -4.42 -9.57 10.67
CA PHE A 476 -5.53 -10.43 11.03
C PHE A 476 -5.10 -11.89 11.00
N TRP A 477 -5.24 -12.58 12.14
CA TRP A 477 -4.97 -14.01 12.27
C TRP A 477 -5.78 -14.58 13.46
N PRO A 478 -6.97 -15.15 13.20
CA PRO A 478 -7.85 -15.69 14.23
C PRO A 478 -7.14 -16.67 15.18
N GLY A 479 -7.40 -16.49 16.48
CA GLY A 479 -6.78 -17.29 17.55
C GLY A 479 -5.34 -16.92 17.90
N HIS A 480 -4.70 -16.02 17.15
CA HIS A 480 -3.29 -15.64 17.32
C HIS A 480 -3.11 -14.13 17.56
N ILE A 481 -3.78 -13.30 16.75
CA ILE A 481 -3.83 -11.84 16.91
C ILE A 481 -5.11 -11.48 17.66
N ALA A 482 -4.97 -10.73 18.75
CA ALA A 482 -6.10 -10.19 19.49
C ALA A 482 -6.67 -8.95 18.76
N PRO A 483 -8.01 -8.82 18.62
CA PRO A 483 -8.61 -7.61 18.04
C PRO A 483 -8.26 -6.35 18.86
N GLY A 484 -7.84 -5.27 18.19
CA GLY A 484 -7.44 -4.05 18.88
C GLY A 484 -6.81 -2.98 17.99
N VAL A 485 -6.27 -1.95 18.66
CA VAL A 485 -5.53 -0.85 18.02
C VAL A 485 -4.16 -0.75 18.69
N THR A 486 -3.11 -0.56 17.90
CA THR A 486 -1.75 -0.30 18.39
C THR A 486 -1.20 1.04 17.91
N HIS A 487 -0.50 1.71 18.82
CA HIS A 487 0.25 2.95 18.61
C HIS A 487 1.78 2.69 18.60
N GLU A 488 2.19 1.43 18.61
CA GLU A 488 3.60 1.06 18.56
C GLU A 488 4.16 1.27 17.14
N LEU A 489 5.42 1.71 17.06
CA LEU A 489 6.06 1.98 15.78
C LEU A 489 6.26 0.67 15.00
N ALA A 490 5.88 0.69 13.73
CA ALA A 490 6.07 -0.40 12.79
C ALA A 490 6.41 0.15 11.40
N SER A 491 7.00 -0.68 10.53
CA SER A 491 7.32 -0.31 9.16
C SER A 491 7.16 -1.47 8.19
N SER A 492 6.99 -1.18 6.90
CA SER A 492 7.07 -2.18 5.82
C SER A 492 8.40 -2.96 5.84
N LEU A 493 9.49 -2.32 6.29
CA LEU A 493 10.79 -2.97 6.53
C LEU A 493 10.71 -4.15 7.50
N ASP A 494 9.78 -4.12 8.45
CA ASP A 494 9.64 -5.14 9.51
C ASP A 494 8.96 -6.42 9.02
N ILE A 495 8.31 -6.40 7.85
CA ILE A 495 7.51 -7.52 7.36
C ILE A 495 8.39 -8.74 7.05
N LEU A 496 9.56 -8.57 6.41
CA LEU A 496 10.47 -9.69 6.17
C LEU A 496 10.94 -10.38 7.47
N PRO A 497 11.56 -9.69 8.44
CA PRO A 497 12.02 -10.35 9.66
C PRO A 497 10.89 -10.91 10.52
N THR A 498 9.71 -10.26 10.54
CA THR A 498 8.53 -10.76 11.25
C THR A 498 8.02 -12.08 10.66
N LEU A 499 7.87 -12.16 9.34
CA LEU A 499 7.41 -13.37 8.67
C LEU A 499 8.46 -14.49 8.71
N ALA A 500 9.76 -14.16 8.67
CA ALA A 500 10.81 -15.14 8.88
C ALA A 500 10.75 -15.74 10.30
N ALA A 501 10.55 -14.92 11.34
CA ALA A 501 10.40 -15.36 12.72
C ALA A 501 9.17 -16.27 12.90
N LEU A 502 7.99 -15.84 12.42
CA LEU A 502 6.73 -16.59 12.53
C LEU A 502 6.75 -17.95 11.79
N THR A 503 7.59 -18.11 10.77
CA THR A 503 7.71 -19.34 9.97
C THR A 503 8.92 -20.21 10.34
N GLY A 504 9.78 -19.71 11.24
CA GLY A 504 11.07 -20.32 11.55
C GLY A 504 12.02 -20.38 10.35
N ALA A 505 11.88 -19.46 9.39
CA ALA A 505 12.78 -19.33 8.26
C ALA A 505 14.06 -18.55 8.69
N PRO A 506 15.25 -18.94 8.22
CA PRO A 506 16.47 -18.20 8.53
C PRO A 506 16.46 -16.81 7.85
N LEU A 507 16.91 -15.80 8.57
CA LEU A 507 17.14 -14.47 8.00
C LEU A 507 18.31 -14.51 6.99
N PRO A 508 18.27 -13.70 5.92
CA PRO A 508 19.39 -13.58 4.99
C PRO A 508 20.62 -12.98 5.69
N ASN A 509 21.82 -13.36 5.25
CA ASN A 509 23.09 -12.90 5.84
C ASN A 509 23.49 -11.50 5.30
N VAL A 510 22.62 -10.52 5.53
CA VAL A 510 22.78 -9.11 5.18
C VAL A 510 22.30 -8.25 6.35
N THR A 511 22.75 -6.99 6.43
CA THR A 511 22.14 -6.03 7.36
C THR A 511 20.70 -5.76 6.92
N LEU A 512 19.74 -6.09 7.78
CA LEU A 512 18.35 -5.69 7.67
C LEU A 512 18.11 -4.38 8.45
N ASP A 513 17.17 -3.57 7.98
CA ASP A 513 16.71 -2.33 8.65
C ASP A 513 15.33 -2.52 9.33
N GLY A 514 14.73 -3.70 9.15
CA GLY A 514 13.53 -4.18 9.84
C GLY A 514 13.81 -4.90 11.16
N VAL A 515 12.78 -5.04 11.99
CA VAL A 515 12.77 -5.81 13.24
C VAL A 515 11.61 -6.81 13.26
N ASP A 516 11.71 -7.83 14.11
CA ASP A 516 10.61 -8.78 14.34
C ASP A 516 9.48 -8.16 15.20
N LEU A 517 8.28 -8.09 14.63
CA LEU A 517 7.05 -7.64 15.28
C LEU A 517 6.18 -8.80 15.83
N SER A 518 6.64 -10.06 15.74
CA SER A 518 5.92 -11.21 16.27
C SER A 518 5.50 -11.07 17.75
N PRO A 519 6.29 -10.43 18.65
CA PRO A 519 5.85 -10.22 20.03
C PRO A 519 4.65 -9.27 20.15
N LEU A 520 4.59 -8.24 19.30
CA LEU A 520 3.48 -7.29 19.22
C LEU A 520 2.23 -7.97 18.64
N LEU A 521 2.38 -8.67 17.52
CA LEU A 521 1.25 -9.35 16.84
C LEU A 521 0.60 -10.41 17.73
N LEU A 522 1.42 -11.21 18.43
CA LEU A 522 0.95 -12.29 19.31
C LEU A 522 0.60 -11.82 20.74
N GLY A 523 0.69 -10.50 21.02
CA GLY A 523 0.39 -9.94 22.34
C GLY A 523 1.32 -10.40 23.47
N THR A 524 2.51 -10.91 23.15
CA THR A 524 3.49 -11.42 24.13
C THR A 524 4.57 -10.38 24.50
N GLY A 525 4.65 -9.27 23.76
CA GLY A 525 5.61 -8.20 24.01
C GLY A 525 5.28 -6.93 23.24
N LYS A 526 6.25 -6.00 23.24
CA LYS A 526 6.19 -4.72 22.52
C LYS A 526 6.95 -4.80 21.20
N SER A 527 6.71 -3.82 20.32
CA SER A 527 7.56 -3.58 19.15
C SER A 527 9.00 -3.26 19.60
N PRO A 528 10.02 -3.91 19.03
CA PRO A 528 11.41 -3.50 19.24
C PRO A 528 11.72 -2.12 18.62
N ARG A 529 10.92 -1.65 17.65
CA ARG A 529 11.18 -0.43 16.89
C ARG A 529 10.98 0.82 17.74
N GLN A 530 12.07 1.53 18.02
CA GLN A 530 12.05 2.82 18.73
C GLN A 530 12.25 4.03 17.79
N SER A 531 12.77 3.81 16.58
CA SER A 531 13.10 4.87 15.63
C SER A 531 12.78 4.50 14.18
N LEU A 532 12.58 5.52 13.35
CA LEU A 532 12.31 5.44 11.91
C LEU A 532 13.14 6.51 11.18
N PHE A 533 13.57 6.19 9.97
CA PHE A 533 14.43 7.01 9.13
C PHE A 533 13.77 7.17 7.76
N PHE A 534 13.65 8.42 7.29
CA PHE A 534 12.94 8.74 6.05
C PHE A 534 13.90 9.38 5.04
N TYR A 535 13.99 8.77 3.86
CA TYR A 535 14.70 9.34 2.71
C TYR A 535 13.71 10.03 1.76
N SER A 536 14.18 11.05 1.04
CA SER A 536 13.40 11.71 0.00
C SER A 536 13.26 10.82 -1.25
N ALA A 537 12.40 11.23 -2.18
CA ALA A 537 12.30 10.62 -3.51
C ALA A 537 13.60 10.72 -4.33
N TYR A 538 14.45 11.71 -4.04
CA TYR A 538 15.72 11.98 -4.72
C TYR A 538 16.85 12.10 -3.68
N PRO A 539 17.27 11.01 -3.03
CA PRO A 539 18.23 11.05 -1.94
C PRO A 539 19.67 11.11 -2.44
N ASP A 540 20.57 11.65 -1.61
CA ASP A 540 22.00 11.68 -1.82
C ASP A 540 22.78 11.55 -0.50
N GLU A 541 24.06 11.18 -0.60
CA GLU A 541 24.95 10.95 0.55
C GLU A 541 25.31 12.23 1.33
N VAL A 542 25.12 13.43 0.76
CA VAL A 542 25.49 14.71 1.40
C VAL A 542 24.39 15.16 2.35
N HIS A 543 23.13 15.06 1.93
CA HIS A 543 21.98 15.36 2.79
C HIS A 543 21.62 14.19 3.71
N GLY A 544 21.79 12.94 3.26
CA GLY A 544 21.44 11.75 4.03
C GLY A 544 19.93 11.66 4.30
N VAL A 545 19.54 11.18 5.49
CA VAL A 545 18.12 11.10 5.88
C VAL A 545 17.50 12.50 6.02
N PHE A 546 16.29 12.69 5.48
CA PHE A 546 15.57 13.98 5.51
C PHE A 546 14.87 14.19 6.85
N ALA A 547 14.24 13.15 7.37
CA ALA A 547 13.56 13.16 8.66
C ALA A 547 13.87 11.88 9.47
N VAL A 548 13.82 12.02 10.79
CA VAL A 548 13.98 10.91 11.75
C VAL A 548 12.88 11.02 12.81
N ARG A 549 12.20 9.91 13.09
CA ARG A 549 11.28 9.79 14.25
C ARG A 549 11.92 8.92 15.32
N SER A 550 11.75 9.28 16.59
CA SER A 550 12.14 8.49 17.76
C SER A 550 11.07 8.63 18.84
N GLY A 551 10.37 7.53 19.15
CA GLY A 551 9.17 7.57 19.99
C GLY A 551 8.10 8.49 19.41
N LYS A 552 7.64 9.49 20.19
CA LYS A 552 6.66 10.50 19.75
C LYS A 552 7.25 11.66 18.94
N TYR A 553 8.56 11.90 19.02
CA TYR A 553 9.19 13.06 18.38
C TYR A 553 9.68 12.77 16.97
N LYS A 554 9.42 13.68 16.03
CA LYS A 554 9.97 13.66 14.66
C LYS A 554 10.70 14.95 14.35
N ALA A 555 11.93 14.82 13.84
CA ALA A 555 12.75 15.94 13.38
C ALA A 555 12.86 15.92 11.85
N HIS A 556 12.61 17.07 11.22
CA HIS A 556 12.92 17.32 9.80
C HIS A 556 14.18 18.16 9.69
N PHE A 557 15.24 17.56 9.17
CA PHE A 557 16.50 18.24 8.85
C PHE A 557 16.43 18.90 7.48
N PHE A 558 15.66 18.30 6.58
CA PHE A 558 15.36 18.82 5.26
C PHE A 558 13.85 18.68 4.99
N THR A 559 13.25 19.71 4.41
CA THR A 559 11.87 19.67 3.90
C THR A 559 11.87 19.97 2.40
N GLN A 560 10.96 19.31 1.68
CA GLN A 560 10.76 19.52 0.25
C GLN A 560 9.31 19.16 -0.09
N GLY A 561 8.66 19.96 -0.95
CA GLY A 561 7.36 19.60 -1.51
C GLY A 561 7.49 18.65 -2.71
N SER A 562 6.37 18.23 -3.28
CA SER A 562 6.32 17.21 -4.33
C SER A 562 5.25 17.54 -5.36
N ILE A 563 5.52 17.29 -6.65
CA ILE A 563 4.50 17.42 -7.71
C ILE A 563 3.34 16.45 -7.47
N HIS A 564 3.61 15.27 -6.90
CA HIS A 564 2.59 14.30 -6.53
C HIS A 564 1.69 14.80 -5.37
N SER A 565 2.18 15.77 -4.58
CA SER A 565 1.47 16.42 -3.47
C SER A 565 0.91 17.82 -3.80
N ASP A 566 0.92 18.23 -5.08
CA ASP A 566 0.35 19.49 -5.55
C ASP A 566 -1.18 19.56 -5.38
N THR A 567 -1.74 20.73 -5.68
CA THR A 567 -3.19 21.09 -5.68
C THR A 567 -3.86 21.17 -4.30
N THR A 568 -3.18 20.76 -3.24
CA THR A 568 -3.63 20.89 -1.84
C THR A 568 -3.63 22.35 -1.36
N PRO A 569 -4.37 22.71 -0.29
CA PRO A 569 -4.32 24.08 0.26
C PRO A 569 -3.01 24.47 0.96
N ASP A 570 -2.18 23.49 1.37
CA ASP A 570 -0.93 23.74 2.11
C ASP A 570 0.26 23.90 1.15
N PRO A 571 0.87 25.10 1.06
CA PRO A 571 2.01 25.35 0.17
C PRO A 571 3.31 24.65 0.62
N ALA A 572 3.35 24.01 1.79
CA ALA A 572 4.46 23.13 2.16
C ALA A 572 4.53 21.87 1.29
N CYS A 573 3.40 21.45 0.72
CA CYS A 573 3.26 20.21 -0.03
C CYS A 573 3.65 20.35 -1.51
N HIS A 574 3.64 21.56 -2.05
CA HIS A 574 3.70 21.80 -3.50
C HIS A 574 5.11 21.65 -4.07
N ALA A 575 5.23 21.27 -5.34
CA ALA A 575 6.51 21.24 -6.07
C ALA A 575 7.23 22.60 -6.10
N SER A 576 6.51 23.69 -5.89
CA SER A 576 7.06 25.05 -5.75
C SER A 576 7.83 25.27 -4.44
N ASN A 577 7.71 24.37 -3.45
CA ASN A 577 8.45 24.40 -2.20
C ASN A 577 9.80 23.69 -2.34
N PRO A 578 10.92 24.42 -2.44
CA PRO A 578 12.22 23.85 -2.75
C PRO A 578 12.80 23.09 -1.55
N LEU A 579 13.79 22.23 -1.84
CA LEU A 579 14.63 21.62 -0.82
C LEU A 579 15.20 22.70 0.11
N THR A 580 14.80 22.64 1.38
CA THR A 580 15.16 23.60 2.42
C THR A 580 15.77 22.87 3.61
N ALA A 581 16.96 23.29 4.03
CA ALA A 581 17.66 22.77 5.19
C ALA A 581 17.27 23.51 6.47
N HIS A 582 17.19 22.78 7.59
CA HIS A 582 16.80 23.32 8.91
C HIS A 582 17.84 22.97 9.96
N GLU A 583 18.53 23.99 10.50
CA GLU A 583 19.41 23.86 11.66
C GLU A 583 19.11 24.96 12.70
N PRO A 584 18.59 24.61 13.90
CA PRO A 584 18.17 23.26 14.29
C PRO A 584 17.00 22.73 13.43
N PRO A 585 16.83 21.40 13.30
CA PRO A 585 15.72 20.79 12.55
C PRO A 585 14.35 21.22 13.09
N LEU A 586 13.32 21.20 12.24
CA LEU A 586 11.93 21.36 12.71
C LEU A 586 11.56 20.15 13.56
N LEU A 587 11.07 20.36 14.78
CA LEU A 587 10.77 19.29 15.74
C LEU A 587 9.27 19.28 16.07
N PHE A 588 8.63 18.13 15.91
CA PHE A 588 7.20 17.94 16.18
C PHE A 588 6.99 16.82 17.21
N ASP A 589 6.01 16.97 18.09
CA ASP A 589 5.49 15.87 18.92
C ASP A 589 4.25 15.28 18.24
N LEU A 590 4.41 14.13 17.58
CA LEU A 590 3.35 13.50 16.80
C LEU A 590 2.26 12.86 17.67
N SER A 591 2.39 12.85 19.01
CA SER A 591 1.33 12.41 19.90
C SER A 591 0.29 13.51 20.18
N GLU A 592 0.67 14.78 20.00
CA GLU A 592 -0.21 15.95 20.17
C GLU A 592 -0.47 16.69 18.84
N ASP A 593 0.50 16.70 17.92
CA ASP A 593 0.44 17.32 16.60
C ASP A 593 0.86 16.33 15.49
N PRO A 594 0.05 15.29 15.21
CA PRO A 594 0.28 14.37 14.09
C PRO A 594 0.18 15.05 12.70
N GLY A 595 -0.31 16.30 12.65
CA GLY A 595 -0.40 17.11 11.43
C GLY A 595 0.85 17.98 11.17
N GLU A 596 1.89 17.91 12.01
CA GLU A 596 3.17 18.61 11.80
C GLU A 596 3.02 20.13 11.57
N ASN A 597 2.15 20.78 12.35
CA ASN A 597 1.83 22.20 12.26
C ASN A 597 2.72 23.09 13.13
N TYR A 598 3.09 22.62 14.32
CA TYR A 598 3.67 23.42 15.40
C TYR A 598 5.08 22.96 15.75
N ASN A 599 6.09 23.57 15.10
CA ASN A 599 7.50 23.32 15.44
C ASN A 599 7.81 23.76 16.88
N LEU A 600 8.20 22.81 17.73
CA LEU A 600 8.53 23.01 19.14
C LEU A 600 9.76 23.91 19.38
N LEU A 601 10.59 24.13 18.36
CA LEU A 601 11.73 25.05 18.40
C LEU A 601 11.39 26.44 17.83
N GLY A 602 10.16 26.64 17.36
CA GLY A 602 9.70 27.89 16.75
C GLY A 602 9.24 28.92 17.79
N GLY A 603 9.97 30.03 17.93
CA GLY A 603 9.47 31.25 18.58
C GLY A 603 9.26 31.22 20.10
N MET A 604 9.61 30.13 20.79
CA MET A 604 9.57 30.07 22.26
C MET A 604 10.85 30.59 22.91
N ALA A 605 10.70 31.34 24.01
CA ALA A 605 11.83 31.87 24.78
C ALA A 605 12.55 30.78 25.60
N GLU A 606 11.85 29.71 25.97
CA GLU A 606 12.42 28.51 26.60
C GLU A 606 11.78 27.27 25.96
N VAL A 607 12.62 26.33 25.49
CA VAL A 607 12.19 25.03 24.96
C VAL A 607 12.15 24.02 26.11
N ALA A 608 11.10 23.19 26.17
CA ALA A 608 10.95 22.17 27.21
C ALA A 608 12.18 21.23 27.29
N PRO A 609 12.67 20.87 28.50
CA PRO A 609 13.84 20.00 28.65
C PRO A 609 13.73 18.65 27.93
N GLU A 610 12.52 18.06 27.89
CA GLU A 610 12.23 16.82 27.15
C GLU A 610 12.45 17.00 25.64
N ALA A 611 11.90 18.06 25.04
CA ALA A 611 12.09 18.38 23.62
C ALA A 611 13.57 18.67 23.29
N MET A 612 14.31 19.33 24.20
CA MET A 612 15.76 19.52 24.05
C MET A 612 16.57 18.23 24.16
N GLN A 613 16.09 17.23 24.92
CA GLN A 613 16.70 15.90 24.97
C GLN A 613 16.39 15.10 23.69
N ALA A 614 15.14 15.15 23.23
CA ALA A 614 14.71 14.53 21.98
C ALA A 614 15.48 15.10 20.77
N LEU A 615 15.67 16.42 20.70
CA LEU A 615 16.47 17.08 19.66
C LEU A 615 17.90 16.51 19.58
N LYS A 616 18.59 16.43 20.73
CA LYS A 616 19.96 15.88 20.81
C LYS A 616 20.01 14.40 20.40
N GLN A 617 19.00 13.62 20.80
CA GLN A 617 18.89 12.21 20.42
C GLN A 617 18.67 12.08 18.90
N LEU A 618 17.78 12.86 18.30
CA LEU A 618 17.47 12.82 16.87
C LEU A 618 18.65 13.29 16.02
N GLN A 619 19.36 14.35 16.42
CA GLN A 619 20.61 14.78 15.77
C GLN A 619 21.69 13.68 15.82
N LEU A 620 21.87 13.03 16.97
CA LEU A 620 22.82 11.93 17.11
C LEU A 620 22.41 10.70 16.27
N LEU A 621 21.13 10.34 16.27
CA LEU A 621 20.59 9.24 15.46
C LEU A 621 20.84 9.50 13.98
N LYS A 622 20.53 10.70 13.45
CA LYS A 622 20.84 11.07 12.06
C LYS A 622 22.34 10.90 11.77
N ALA A 623 23.21 11.53 12.58
CA ALA A 623 24.65 11.53 12.33
C ALA A 623 25.27 10.12 12.38
N GLN A 624 24.83 9.28 13.32
CA GLN A 624 25.25 7.87 13.40
C GLN A 624 24.73 7.05 12.22
N PHE A 625 23.48 7.30 11.82
CA PHE A 625 22.82 6.58 10.76
C PHE A 625 23.45 6.88 9.40
N ASP A 626 23.57 8.16 9.02
CA ASP A 626 24.20 8.59 7.77
C ASP A 626 25.66 8.11 7.69
N ALA A 627 26.40 8.11 8.80
CA ALA A 627 27.78 7.56 8.84
C ALA A 627 27.85 6.02 8.72
N SER A 628 26.73 5.31 8.88
CA SER A 628 26.64 3.84 8.82
C SER A 628 26.06 3.30 7.50
N VAL A 629 25.46 4.16 6.68
CA VAL A 629 24.81 3.77 5.43
C VAL A 629 25.62 4.27 4.25
N THR A 630 26.28 3.34 3.55
CA THR A 630 26.79 3.59 2.20
C THR A 630 25.67 3.37 1.19
N PHE A 631 25.55 4.28 0.22
CA PHE A 631 24.60 4.15 -0.88
C PHE A 631 25.17 3.18 -1.92
N SER A 632 24.38 2.22 -2.37
CA SER A 632 24.74 1.32 -3.47
C SER A 632 24.46 1.98 -4.83
N PRO A 633 25.21 1.64 -5.90
CA PRO A 633 25.05 2.28 -7.21
C PRO A 633 23.60 2.31 -7.70
N SER A 634 23.12 3.52 -8.01
CA SER A 634 21.76 3.77 -8.48
C SER A 634 21.41 2.92 -9.71
N GLN A 635 20.35 2.11 -9.59
CA GLN A 635 19.81 1.30 -10.66
C GLN A 635 19.10 2.15 -11.71
N MET A 636 18.43 3.23 -11.31
CA MET A 636 17.81 4.20 -12.23
C MET A 636 18.87 4.96 -13.04
N ALA A 637 20.02 5.28 -12.45
CA ALA A 637 21.14 5.93 -13.16
C ALA A 637 21.84 5.05 -14.21
N ARG A 638 21.48 3.76 -14.32
CA ARG A 638 21.93 2.89 -15.43
C ARG A 638 21.31 3.30 -16.77
N GLY A 639 20.28 4.14 -16.75
CA GLY A 639 19.62 4.69 -17.92
C GLY A 639 18.62 3.73 -18.56
N GLU A 640 18.17 4.13 -19.74
CA GLU A 640 17.05 3.51 -20.44
C GLU A 640 17.46 2.96 -21.81
N ASP A 641 16.81 1.89 -22.24
CA ASP A 641 16.86 1.35 -23.59
C ASP A 641 15.43 0.97 -24.04
N PRO A 642 14.84 1.70 -25.03
CA PRO A 642 13.53 1.37 -25.59
C PRO A 642 13.41 -0.05 -26.17
N ALA A 643 14.51 -0.73 -26.47
CA ALA A 643 14.48 -2.13 -26.89
C ALA A 643 13.92 -3.06 -25.80
N LEU A 644 14.16 -2.75 -24.51
CA LEU A 644 13.75 -3.51 -23.34
C LEU A 644 12.24 -3.48 -23.06
N GLN A 645 11.52 -2.52 -23.65
CA GLN A 645 10.06 -2.45 -23.50
C GLN A 645 9.44 -3.76 -24.01
N ILE A 646 8.58 -4.38 -23.20
CA ILE A 646 7.97 -5.68 -23.52
C ILE A 646 7.03 -5.56 -24.72
N CYS A 647 7.05 -6.57 -25.60
CA CYS A 647 6.27 -6.56 -26.83
C CYS A 647 5.78 -7.98 -27.16
N CYS A 648 4.47 -8.21 -27.16
CA CYS A 648 3.90 -9.53 -27.48
C CYS A 648 3.99 -9.94 -28.96
N GLN A 649 4.50 -9.04 -29.82
CA GLN A 649 4.88 -9.36 -31.20
C GLN A 649 6.39 -9.09 -31.38
N PRO A 650 7.27 -10.02 -30.99
CA PRO A 650 8.72 -9.83 -31.10
C PRO A 650 9.15 -9.47 -32.52
N GLY A 651 9.92 -8.38 -32.65
CA GLY A 651 10.38 -7.88 -33.96
C GLY A 651 9.32 -7.13 -34.79
N CYS A 652 8.13 -6.84 -34.27
CA CYS A 652 7.13 -6.07 -35.01
C CYS A 652 7.63 -4.66 -35.37
N THR A 653 7.04 -4.04 -36.40
CA THR A 653 7.38 -2.68 -36.84
C THR A 653 6.12 -1.99 -37.38
N PRO A 654 5.83 -0.72 -37.03
CA PRO A 654 6.63 0.19 -36.21
C PRO A 654 6.40 0.00 -34.69
N ARG A 655 7.48 -0.05 -33.91
CA ARG A 655 7.42 0.06 -32.44
C ARG A 655 7.20 1.53 -32.02
N PRO A 656 6.54 1.80 -30.89
CA PRO A 656 5.94 0.84 -29.96
C PRO A 656 4.53 0.37 -30.35
N SER A 657 3.86 1.04 -31.30
CA SER A 657 2.42 0.86 -31.56
C SER A 657 2.01 -0.51 -32.13
N CYS A 658 2.93 -1.28 -32.69
CA CYS A 658 2.68 -2.66 -33.14
C CYS A 658 2.64 -3.69 -32.00
N CYS A 659 3.07 -3.35 -30.78
CA CYS A 659 3.09 -4.25 -29.62
C CYS A 659 1.68 -4.41 -29.03
N HIS A 660 0.81 -5.14 -29.74
CA HIS A 660 -0.60 -5.25 -29.40
C HIS A 660 -1.16 -6.66 -29.59
N CYS A 661 -1.84 -7.16 -28.56
CA CYS A 661 -2.52 -8.45 -28.46
C CYS A 661 -3.55 -8.34 -27.31
N PRO A 662 -4.69 -7.66 -27.54
CA PRO A 662 -5.67 -7.44 -26.49
C PRO A 662 -6.40 -8.75 -26.14
N GLU A 663 -6.96 -8.82 -24.94
CA GLU A 663 -7.88 -9.90 -24.56
C GLU A 663 -9.12 -9.90 -25.48
N PRO A 664 -9.66 -11.07 -25.85
CA PRO A 664 -10.96 -11.14 -26.48
C PRO A 664 -12.03 -10.57 -25.54
N GLN A 665 -12.74 -9.54 -25.99
CA GLN A 665 -13.89 -9.01 -25.25
C GLN A 665 -15.00 -10.07 -25.22
N ALA A 666 -15.45 -10.43 -24.01
CA ALA A 666 -16.43 -11.48 -23.73
C ALA A 666 -17.88 -11.00 -23.82
#